data_AF-A0A369UM59-F1
#
_entry.id   AF-A0A369UM59-F1
#
_cell.length_a   1.000
_cell.length_b   1.000
_cell.length_c   1.000
_cell.angle_alpha   90.00
_cell.angle_beta   90.00
_cell.angle_gamma   90.00
#
_symmetry.space_group_name_H-M   'P 1'
#
loop_
_entity.id
_entity.type
_entity.pdbx_description
1 polymer ?
#
loop_
_entity_poly.entity_id
_entity_poly.type
_entity_poly.pdbx_seq_one_letter_code
_entity_poly.pdbx_strand_id
1 'polypeptide(L)'
;MTMTRRSHSPIFLTALLYAVGVAHAQDSTDTAPAKSVVLAPVVVKADGGDGYVVSQSQANSFGQASLQDTPATINVLSRDLLDDRQPRSLSELARSDASLGDSYAPVGYYQNVAIRGFPLDLATGYRFNDLSITGEQTMALENIQQVDILKGAAGLDAGVLAPGGVINYVGKRAANVQTATLGTDSHGSRYGALDLGRWLTPTFGLRFNTAYEGTHAYVQHSNGRRNFYAIAADWLISPKATLQLDADYQASAQRSVSGYQLLGGSVLPLHPSRTLMLGYQPWQQPVSIHAANFTARFHYQFNDDWQARVDAGHSRSVIDDNVAFAYGCFYAPACASGATPGYFFAPDGSYDIYDYRSPGDTRQNDELRAQVQGHVDTGAVTHDLTVGADVLRRGIDQRPYVYDYVGTAPGDQSEPPYFAPSPNQPGPSQQRLSSWQRAVFALDRVRLSPHWQLLAGGRFVHMDERDYDASGAPQRHTRLNHWLPQTALLWQPDAKLTAYLSYTQGLALGMQAPYWTANGGSFLPPQLSRQWETGLKYAASNALQLDAALFRLSQPYQYAQPDSTTQGFSFVQRGQQVHTGIELQANGRISESLHLVASISMIHARAQNTGTPSYEGHQVVNVPKLRTSVYADYRLPFAPSWGLLGGWRYAAQNAATPDGHTHVPAYHLFDAGLRYQTVWNGHALSLRLSIDNVFNRFYWRDTGSSGGDSYLFPGAPRLARLSLSYAL
;
A
#
# COMPACT_ATOMS: atom_id res chain seq x y z
N MET A 1 -27.14 43.14 -24.00
CA MET A 1 -27.20 42.22 -25.15
C MET A 1 -26.67 40.89 -24.67
N THR A 2 -27.58 39.93 -24.52
CA THR A 2 -27.42 38.66 -23.82
C THR A 2 -26.81 37.60 -24.74
N MET A 3 -25.73 36.93 -24.34
CA MET A 3 -25.33 35.64 -24.90
C MET A 3 -24.88 34.70 -23.78
N THR A 4 -25.74 33.73 -23.50
CA THR A 4 -25.52 32.56 -22.67
C THR A 4 -24.86 31.47 -23.51
N ARG A 5 -23.80 30.83 -23.00
CA ARG A 5 -23.30 29.54 -23.52
C ARG A 5 -23.34 28.49 -22.42
N ARG A 6 -24.06 27.42 -22.73
CA ARG A 6 -24.43 26.29 -21.88
C ARG A 6 -23.29 25.29 -21.76
N SER A 7 -23.27 24.65 -20.60
CA SER A 7 -22.53 23.44 -20.24
C SER A 7 -22.83 22.26 -21.17
N HIS A 8 -21.82 21.42 -21.45
CA HIS A 8 -21.99 20.08 -22.01
C HIS A 8 -21.57 19.05 -20.97
N SER A 9 -22.55 18.26 -20.52
CA SER A 9 -22.36 17.03 -19.75
C SER A 9 -21.97 15.88 -20.68
N PRO A 10 -21.09 14.95 -20.29
CA PRO A 10 -21.00 13.66 -20.94
C PRO A 10 -21.87 12.65 -20.16
N ILE A 11 -23.05 12.35 -20.71
CA ILE A 11 -23.82 11.14 -20.39
C ILE A 11 -23.83 10.33 -21.68
N PHE A 12 -22.91 9.39 -21.84
CA PHE A 12 -23.03 8.32 -22.84
C PHE A 12 -22.11 7.17 -22.44
N LEU A 13 -22.64 6.19 -21.71
CA LEU A 13 -22.31 4.76 -21.87
C LEU A 13 -23.28 3.91 -21.03
N THR A 14 -24.55 3.86 -21.43
CA THR A 14 -25.53 2.95 -20.82
C THR A 14 -26.61 2.61 -21.85
N ALA A 15 -26.30 1.68 -22.77
CA ALA A 15 -27.30 0.93 -23.55
C ALA A 15 -26.60 -0.12 -24.44
N LEU A 16 -26.17 -1.24 -23.89
CA LEU A 16 -25.95 -2.47 -24.67
C LEU A 16 -25.88 -3.70 -23.76
N LEU A 17 -27.02 -4.07 -23.16
CA LEU A 17 -27.20 -5.34 -22.46
C LEU A 17 -28.71 -5.65 -22.35
N TYR A 18 -29.38 -5.78 -23.49
CA TYR A 18 -30.71 -6.41 -23.59
C TYR A 18 -30.86 -7.06 -24.97
N ALA A 19 -30.40 -8.31 -25.08
CA ALA A 19 -30.87 -9.30 -26.08
C ALA A 19 -30.20 -10.66 -25.81
N VAL A 20 -30.63 -11.36 -24.76
CA VAL A 20 -30.40 -12.83 -24.68
C VAL A 20 -31.64 -13.47 -25.31
N GLY A 21 -31.51 -13.84 -26.57
CA GLY A 21 -32.48 -14.69 -27.25
C GLY A 21 -32.34 -16.12 -26.74
N VAL A 22 -33.43 -16.66 -26.22
CA VAL A 22 -33.59 -18.09 -25.93
C VAL A 22 -33.71 -18.81 -27.27
N ALA A 23 -32.74 -19.67 -27.59
CA ALA A 23 -32.85 -20.61 -28.70
C ALA A 23 -32.74 -22.04 -28.15
N HIS A 24 -33.85 -22.76 -28.17
CA HIS A 24 -33.88 -24.22 -28.06
C HIS A 24 -33.41 -24.81 -29.40
N ALA A 25 -32.49 -25.76 -29.36
CA ALA A 25 -32.20 -26.64 -30.49
C ALA A 25 -32.49 -28.09 -30.08
N GLN A 26 -33.33 -28.74 -30.89
CA GLN A 26 -33.68 -30.16 -30.81
C GLN A 26 -32.53 -31.06 -31.24
N ASP A 27 -32.47 -32.25 -30.64
CA ASP A 27 -31.61 -33.36 -31.02
C ASP A 27 -31.89 -33.92 -32.43
N SER A 28 -30.84 -34.36 -33.14
CA SER A 28 -30.78 -35.72 -33.71
C SER A 28 -29.41 -36.09 -34.31
N THR A 29 -28.92 -37.22 -33.79
CA THR A 29 -28.19 -38.35 -34.42
C THR A 29 -26.76 -38.21 -34.99
N ASP A 30 -25.85 -38.80 -34.21
CA ASP A 30 -25.00 -39.97 -34.53
C ASP A 30 -23.74 -39.77 -35.41
N THR A 31 -22.58 -39.77 -34.74
CA THR A 31 -21.30 -40.23 -35.29
C THR A 31 -20.41 -40.73 -34.15
N ALA A 32 -19.90 -41.96 -34.31
CA ALA A 32 -19.09 -42.68 -33.33
C ALA A 32 -17.77 -41.96 -32.94
N PRO A 33 -17.23 -42.20 -31.73
CA PRO A 33 -16.27 -41.30 -31.11
C PRO A 33 -14.86 -41.47 -31.66
N ALA A 34 -14.30 -40.40 -32.23
CA ALA A 34 -12.86 -40.24 -32.30
C ALA A 34 -12.35 -40.13 -30.86
N LYS A 35 -11.44 -41.04 -30.46
CA LYS A 35 -10.72 -40.98 -29.18
C LYS A 35 -9.96 -39.66 -29.11
N SER A 36 -10.58 -38.63 -28.54
CA SER A 36 -9.89 -37.45 -28.07
C SER A 36 -9.01 -37.90 -26.91
N VAL A 37 -7.71 -37.73 -27.07
CA VAL A 37 -6.80 -37.75 -25.93
C VAL A 37 -7.17 -36.51 -25.12
N VAL A 38 -8.03 -36.71 -24.12
CA VAL A 38 -8.31 -35.71 -23.09
C VAL A 38 -7.03 -35.59 -22.27
N LEU A 39 -6.19 -34.63 -22.66
CA LEU A 39 -5.08 -34.20 -21.82
C LEU A 39 -5.67 -33.62 -20.54
N ALA A 40 -5.20 -34.10 -19.39
CA ALA A 40 -5.55 -33.52 -18.12
C ALA A 40 -5.18 -32.02 -18.17
N PRO A 41 -6.11 -31.10 -17.90
CA PRO A 41 -5.74 -29.71 -17.75
C PRO A 41 -4.74 -29.63 -16.60
N VAL A 42 -3.56 -29.06 -16.86
CA VAL A 42 -2.74 -28.49 -15.79
C VAL A 42 -3.50 -27.26 -15.32
N VAL A 43 -4.54 -27.52 -14.53
CA VAL A 43 -5.09 -26.53 -13.62
C VAL A 43 -3.94 -26.28 -12.67
N VAL A 44 -3.31 -25.10 -12.76
CA VAL A 44 -2.69 -24.54 -11.58
C VAL A 44 -3.83 -24.41 -10.60
N LYS A 45 -4.04 -25.46 -9.79
CA LYS A 45 -4.68 -25.28 -8.51
C LYS A 45 -3.79 -24.23 -7.87
N ALA A 46 -4.29 -23.00 -7.79
CA ALA A 46 -4.04 -22.27 -6.57
C ALA A 46 -4.33 -23.31 -5.49
N ASP A 47 -3.32 -23.71 -4.72
CA ASP A 47 -3.59 -24.34 -3.44
C ASP A 47 -4.53 -23.34 -2.77
N GLY A 48 -5.82 -23.61 -2.85
CA GLY A 48 -6.82 -22.97 -2.05
C GLY A 48 -6.49 -23.47 -0.66
N GLY A 49 -5.54 -22.80 -0.01
CA GLY A 49 -5.27 -23.04 1.39
C GLY A 49 -6.59 -22.88 2.12
N ASP A 50 -6.82 -23.75 3.10
CA ASP A 50 -8.04 -23.74 3.89
C ASP A 50 -8.16 -22.39 4.64
N GLY A 51 -8.93 -21.45 4.10
CA GLY A 51 -9.22 -20.16 4.74
C GLY A 51 -8.09 -19.13 4.62
N TYR A 52 -7.63 -18.54 5.74
CA TYR A 52 -6.63 -17.46 5.70
C TYR A 52 -5.17 -17.92 5.56
N VAL A 53 -4.94 -19.21 5.35
CA VAL A 53 -3.59 -19.75 5.10
C VAL A 53 -3.31 -19.70 3.60
N VAL A 54 -2.20 -19.08 3.23
CA VAL A 54 -1.67 -19.11 1.86
C VAL A 54 -0.27 -19.69 1.95
N SER A 55 0.07 -20.66 1.09
CA SER A 55 1.37 -21.36 1.12
C SER A 55 2.44 -20.70 0.24
N GLN A 56 2.02 -19.81 -0.66
CA GLN A 56 2.88 -19.16 -1.66
C GLN A 56 2.66 -17.64 -1.71
N SER A 57 3.74 -16.90 -1.91
CA SER A 57 3.72 -15.46 -2.22
C SER A 57 4.21 -15.23 -3.64
N GLN A 58 3.66 -14.22 -4.32
CA GLN A 58 4.20 -13.74 -5.59
C GLN A 58 5.32 -12.70 -5.41
N ALA A 59 5.54 -12.19 -4.19
CA ALA A 59 6.70 -11.36 -3.86
C ALA A 59 7.97 -12.23 -3.90
N ASN A 60 8.64 -12.25 -5.04
CA ASN A 60 9.64 -13.24 -5.38
C ASN A 60 11.08 -12.74 -5.20
N SER A 61 11.30 -11.80 -4.28
CA SER A 61 12.59 -11.13 -4.10
C SER A 61 13.76 -12.08 -3.79
N PHE A 62 13.47 -13.30 -3.34
CA PHE A 62 14.44 -14.33 -2.95
C PHE A 62 14.41 -15.58 -3.86
N GLY A 63 13.85 -15.46 -5.07
CA GLY A 63 13.67 -16.58 -6.00
C GLY A 63 12.52 -17.52 -5.59
N GLN A 64 12.02 -18.32 -6.54
CA GLN A 64 10.79 -19.09 -6.35
C GLN A 64 10.93 -20.06 -5.17
N ALA A 65 10.18 -19.83 -4.11
CA ALA A 65 10.16 -20.64 -2.89
C ALA A 65 8.75 -20.67 -2.31
N SER A 66 8.50 -21.68 -1.48
CA SER A 66 7.40 -21.63 -0.53
C SER A 66 7.63 -20.49 0.48
N LEU A 67 6.57 -20.06 1.18
CA LEU A 67 6.75 -19.11 2.28
C LEU A 67 7.69 -19.65 3.36
N GLN A 68 7.71 -20.97 3.58
CA GLN A 68 8.58 -21.64 4.54
C GLN A 68 10.07 -21.55 4.15
N ASP A 69 10.39 -21.60 2.86
CA ASP A 69 11.77 -21.61 2.34
C ASP A 69 12.30 -20.22 1.97
N THR A 70 11.48 -19.17 2.13
CA THR A 70 11.89 -17.80 1.83
C THR A 70 12.61 -17.19 3.03
N PRO A 71 13.87 -16.71 2.94
CA PRO A 71 14.63 -16.19 4.09
C PRO A 71 14.33 -14.71 4.38
N ALA A 72 13.04 -14.39 4.48
CA ALA A 72 12.52 -13.09 4.83
C ALA A 72 11.15 -13.19 5.50
N THR A 73 10.80 -12.15 6.25
CA THR A 73 9.49 -12.00 6.86
C THR A 73 8.47 -11.51 5.83
N ILE A 74 7.50 -12.38 5.50
CA ILE A 74 6.40 -12.11 4.56
C ILE A 74 5.08 -12.40 5.26
N ASN A 75 4.14 -11.45 5.21
CA ASN A 75 2.76 -11.69 5.61
C ASN A 75 1.88 -11.74 4.36
N VAL A 76 0.96 -12.70 4.30
CA VAL A 76 0.01 -12.82 3.19
C VAL A 76 -1.41 -12.66 3.73
N LEU A 77 -2.11 -11.66 3.22
CA LEU A 77 -3.52 -11.41 3.53
C LEU A 77 -4.37 -12.11 2.47
N SER A 78 -5.04 -13.19 2.84
CA SER A 78 -5.87 -13.98 1.92
C SER A 78 -7.15 -13.25 1.50
N ARG A 79 -7.80 -13.73 0.42
CA ARG A 79 -9.11 -13.23 -0.02
C ARG A 79 -10.16 -13.27 1.07
N ASP A 80 -10.24 -14.39 1.79
CA ASP A 80 -11.24 -14.58 2.84
C ASP A 80 -11.02 -13.57 3.99
N LEU A 81 -9.76 -13.29 4.35
CA LEU A 81 -9.46 -12.28 5.37
C LEU A 81 -9.86 -10.89 4.90
N LEU A 82 -9.59 -10.55 3.64
CA LEU A 82 -9.99 -9.28 3.04
C LEU A 82 -11.53 -9.14 2.98
N ASP A 83 -12.25 -10.22 2.70
CA ASP A 83 -13.72 -10.24 2.68
C ASP A 83 -14.33 -10.09 4.08
N ASP A 84 -13.73 -10.70 5.09
CA ASP A 84 -14.24 -10.62 6.46
C ASP A 84 -13.89 -9.29 7.14
N ARG A 85 -12.70 -8.72 6.84
CA ARG A 85 -12.25 -7.42 7.35
C ARG A 85 -12.85 -6.23 6.59
N GLN A 86 -13.19 -6.41 5.32
CA GLN A 86 -13.72 -5.38 4.42
C GLN A 86 -12.92 -4.05 4.39
N PRO A 87 -11.58 -4.06 4.29
CA PRO A 87 -10.79 -2.83 4.28
C PRO A 87 -11.11 -1.99 3.04
N ARG A 88 -11.36 -0.68 3.24
CA ARG A 88 -11.67 0.30 2.17
C ARG A 88 -10.59 1.34 1.94
N SER A 89 -9.56 1.34 2.76
CA SER A 89 -8.44 2.28 2.68
C SER A 89 -7.12 1.58 3.02
N LEU A 90 -6.00 2.17 2.64
CA LEU A 90 -4.69 1.61 2.94
C LEU A 90 -4.44 1.60 4.46
N SER A 91 -4.92 2.62 5.18
CA SER A 91 -4.94 2.65 6.65
C SER A 91 -5.74 1.51 7.27
N GLU A 92 -6.77 1.02 6.59
CA GLU A 92 -7.53 -0.15 7.06
C GLU A 92 -6.80 -1.45 6.80
N LEU A 93 -6.14 -1.58 5.64
CA LEU A 93 -5.30 -2.72 5.30
C LEU A 93 -4.12 -2.86 6.28
N ALA A 94 -3.48 -1.73 6.62
CA ALA A 94 -2.36 -1.66 7.56
C ALA A 94 -2.70 -2.22 8.96
N ARG A 95 -3.96 -2.25 9.34
CA ARG A 95 -4.42 -2.79 10.64
C ARG A 95 -4.23 -4.30 10.74
N SER A 96 -3.97 -5.01 9.64
CA SER A 96 -3.82 -6.46 9.62
C SER A 96 -2.41 -6.94 10.00
N ASP A 97 -1.43 -6.04 10.13
CA ASP A 97 -0.06 -6.40 10.52
C ASP A 97 0.54 -5.33 11.44
N ALA A 98 1.07 -5.74 12.60
CA ALA A 98 1.67 -4.86 13.59
C ALA A 98 2.91 -4.11 13.10
N SER A 99 3.55 -4.59 12.03
CA SER A 99 4.75 -3.99 11.44
C SER A 99 4.41 -2.83 10.51
N LEU A 100 3.13 -2.69 10.15
CA LEU A 100 2.59 -1.60 9.36
C LEU A 100 2.11 -0.46 10.26
N GLY A 101 2.13 0.76 9.71
CA GLY A 101 1.48 1.93 10.30
C GLY A 101 1.20 3.00 9.27
N ASP A 102 0.30 3.90 9.60
CA ASP A 102 0.06 5.09 8.79
C ASP A 102 1.31 5.99 8.81
N SER A 103 1.73 6.45 7.63
CA SER A 103 2.82 7.43 7.46
C SER A 103 2.29 8.80 7.11
N TYR A 104 1.35 8.86 6.15
CA TYR A 104 0.60 10.04 5.77
C TYR A 104 -0.74 9.56 5.21
N ALA A 105 -1.80 9.70 5.99
CA ALA A 105 -3.08 9.07 5.65
C ALA A 105 -4.31 10.00 5.84
N PRO A 106 -4.32 11.20 5.24
CA PRO A 106 -5.49 12.08 5.30
C PRO A 106 -6.75 11.41 4.74
N VAL A 107 -7.92 11.89 5.20
CA VAL A 107 -9.21 11.52 4.59
C VAL A 107 -9.34 12.25 3.27
N GLY A 108 -9.88 11.60 2.23
CA GLY A 108 -10.16 12.22 0.94
C GLY A 108 -8.96 12.48 0.03
N TYR A 109 -7.82 11.82 0.30
CA TYR A 109 -6.63 11.84 -0.54
C TYR A 109 -6.04 10.41 -0.63
N TYR A 110 -5.00 10.21 -1.44
CA TYR A 110 -4.23 8.96 -1.36
C TYR A 110 -3.49 8.86 -0.03
N GLN A 111 -3.16 7.64 0.38
CA GLN A 111 -2.56 7.35 1.67
C GLN A 111 -1.21 6.66 1.47
N ASN A 112 -0.32 6.82 2.43
CA ASN A 112 0.92 6.08 2.49
C ASN A 112 1.10 5.43 3.88
N VAL A 113 1.71 4.26 3.88
CA VAL A 113 2.05 3.50 5.10
C VAL A 113 3.56 3.37 5.26
N ALA A 114 3.97 3.01 6.46
CA ALA A 114 5.32 2.64 6.80
C ALA A 114 5.37 1.17 7.22
N ILE A 115 6.42 0.48 6.80
CA ILE A 115 6.75 -0.87 7.27
C ILE A 115 8.04 -0.76 8.08
N ARG A 116 8.07 -1.40 9.27
CA ARG A 116 9.20 -1.29 10.22
C ARG A 116 9.57 0.15 10.57
N GLY A 117 8.63 1.09 10.47
CA GLY A 117 8.84 2.52 10.73
C GLY A 117 9.47 3.31 9.58
N PHE A 118 9.65 2.72 8.39
CA PHE A 118 10.07 3.44 7.19
C PHE A 118 8.89 3.60 6.23
N PRO A 119 8.55 4.85 5.82
CA PRO A 119 7.53 5.09 4.79
C PRO A 119 7.86 4.33 3.50
N LEU A 120 6.82 3.80 2.84
CA LEU A 120 7.00 3.17 1.54
C LEU A 120 7.22 4.22 0.45
N ASP A 121 8.05 3.87 -0.53
CA ASP A 121 8.25 4.68 -1.73
C ASP A 121 7.00 4.59 -2.61
N LEU A 122 6.37 5.72 -2.93
CA LEU A 122 5.16 5.76 -3.76
C LEU A 122 5.46 5.40 -5.23
N ALA A 123 6.72 5.37 -5.66
CA ALA A 123 7.10 4.89 -6.98
C ALA A 123 7.30 3.37 -7.03
N THR A 124 7.85 2.74 -5.99
CA THR A 124 8.30 1.34 -6.09
C THR A 124 7.83 0.43 -4.97
N GLY A 125 7.30 0.98 -3.87
CA GLY A 125 6.82 0.26 -2.70
C GLY A 125 5.47 -0.44 -2.87
N TYR A 126 4.69 -0.06 -3.89
CA TYR A 126 3.41 -0.68 -4.23
C TYR A 126 3.53 -1.40 -5.57
N ARG A 127 3.08 -2.65 -5.64
CA ARG A 127 3.18 -3.50 -6.82
C ARG A 127 1.85 -4.20 -7.12
N PHE A 128 1.57 -4.44 -8.39
CA PHE A 128 0.47 -5.30 -8.84
C PHE A 128 1.05 -6.41 -9.70
N ASN A 129 0.80 -7.67 -9.34
CA ASN A 129 1.37 -8.84 -10.00
C ASN A 129 2.91 -8.80 -10.11
N ASP A 130 3.56 -8.27 -9.08
CA ASP A 130 5.02 -8.04 -9.02
C ASP A 130 5.56 -7.01 -10.02
N LEU A 131 4.73 -6.07 -10.49
CA LEU A 131 5.14 -4.92 -11.29
C LEU A 131 4.80 -3.62 -10.54
N SER A 132 5.67 -2.63 -10.62
CA SER A 132 5.50 -1.33 -9.97
C SER A 132 4.21 -0.64 -10.41
N ILE A 133 3.46 -0.14 -9.43
CA ILE A 133 2.32 0.76 -9.63
C ILE A 133 2.55 2.06 -8.85
N THR A 134 1.93 3.15 -9.30
CA THR A 134 1.98 4.42 -8.56
C THR A 134 1.24 4.26 -7.24
N GLY A 135 1.87 4.62 -6.11
CA GLY A 135 1.24 4.59 -4.78
C GLY A 135 0.27 5.76 -4.58
N GLU A 136 0.36 6.79 -5.43
CA GLU A 136 -0.52 7.96 -5.42
C GLU A 136 -1.88 7.68 -6.06
N GLN A 137 -2.52 6.61 -5.62
CA GLN A 137 -3.86 6.22 -6.03
C GLN A 137 -4.67 5.71 -4.84
N THR A 138 -5.99 5.62 -5.01
CA THR A 138 -6.84 4.95 -4.03
C THR A 138 -6.62 3.45 -4.09
N MET A 139 -6.74 2.77 -2.94
CA MET A 139 -6.63 1.31 -2.90
C MET A 139 -7.90 0.66 -3.51
N ALA A 140 -7.72 -0.25 -4.46
CA ALA A 140 -8.75 -1.15 -4.95
C ALA A 140 -8.42 -2.59 -4.57
N LEU A 141 -9.41 -3.34 -4.06
CA LEU A 141 -9.22 -4.73 -3.60
C LEU A 141 -10.21 -5.70 -4.24
N GLU A 142 -11.10 -5.22 -5.10
CA GLU A 142 -12.19 -6.02 -5.66
C GLU A 142 -11.67 -7.04 -6.70
N ASN A 143 -10.62 -6.68 -7.45
CA ASN A 143 -9.89 -7.57 -8.35
C ASN A 143 -8.72 -8.31 -7.68
N ILE A 144 -8.50 -8.15 -6.38
CA ILE A 144 -7.34 -8.69 -5.67
C ILE A 144 -7.67 -10.03 -5.01
N GLN A 145 -6.83 -11.03 -5.22
CA GLN A 145 -6.90 -12.36 -4.63
C GLN A 145 -6.19 -12.42 -3.28
N GLN A 146 -5.02 -11.80 -3.16
CA GLN A 146 -4.28 -11.70 -1.91
C GLN A 146 -3.39 -10.45 -1.92
N VAL A 147 -2.97 -10.04 -0.73
CA VAL A 147 -1.96 -8.99 -0.56
C VAL A 147 -0.75 -9.59 0.13
N ASP A 148 0.41 -9.48 -0.52
CA ASP A 148 1.69 -9.90 0.03
C ASP A 148 2.40 -8.67 0.62
N ILE A 149 2.86 -8.80 1.86
CA ILE A 149 3.59 -7.76 2.58
C ILE A 149 4.98 -8.31 2.87
N LEU A 150 5.96 -7.91 2.06
CA LEU A 150 7.37 -8.23 2.28
C LEU A 150 8.01 -7.13 3.10
N LYS A 151 8.63 -7.51 4.22
CA LYS A 151 9.21 -6.57 5.18
C LYS A 151 10.71 -6.45 5.00
N GLY A 152 11.20 -5.22 5.04
CA GLY A 152 12.62 -4.93 4.95
C GLY A 152 13.14 -4.74 3.52
N ALA A 153 14.45 -4.53 3.41
CA ALA A 153 15.06 -4.23 2.12
C ALA A 153 14.94 -5.42 1.12
N ALA A 154 14.23 -5.18 0.01
CA ALA A 154 14.00 -6.10 -1.09
C ALA A 154 14.73 -5.64 -2.37
N GLY A 155 16.04 -5.39 -2.26
CA GLY A 155 16.85 -4.78 -3.31
C GLY A 155 16.89 -5.56 -4.62
N LEU A 156 16.82 -6.91 -4.60
CA LEU A 156 16.74 -7.71 -5.83
C LEU A 156 15.45 -7.46 -6.63
N ASP A 157 14.33 -7.23 -5.93
CA ASP A 157 13.00 -7.26 -6.51
C ASP A 157 12.55 -5.91 -7.05
N ALA A 158 12.69 -4.85 -6.27
CA ALA A 158 12.24 -3.53 -6.68
C ALA A 158 13.40 -2.60 -7.07
N GLY A 159 14.65 -3.03 -6.88
CA GLY A 159 15.84 -2.22 -7.16
C GLY A 159 15.95 -1.01 -6.24
N VAL A 160 15.43 0.13 -6.71
CA VAL A 160 15.32 1.32 -5.89
C VAL A 160 14.06 1.20 -5.03
N LEU A 161 14.23 0.93 -3.75
CA LEU A 161 13.16 0.69 -2.80
C LEU A 161 13.52 1.24 -1.43
N ALA A 162 12.58 1.93 -0.80
CA ALA A 162 12.68 2.31 0.60
C ALA A 162 12.89 1.08 1.50
N PRO A 163 13.67 1.17 2.59
CA PRO A 163 14.02 0.01 3.40
C PRO A 163 12.84 -0.66 4.12
N GLY A 164 11.65 -0.05 4.12
CA GLY A 164 10.45 -0.63 4.72
C GLY A 164 10.01 -1.93 4.06
N GLY A 165 10.16 -2.07 2.74
CA GLY A 165 9.74 -3.24 1.97
C GLY A 165 8.68 -2.90 0.92
N VAL A 166 7.85 -3.89 0.55
CA VAL A 166 6.83 -3.74 -0.50
C VAL A 166 5.48 -4.31 -0.09
N ILE A 167 4.42 -3.73 -0.65
CA ILE A 167 3.08 -4.29 -0.68
C ILE A 167 2.78 -4.70 -2.12
N ASN A 168 2.60 -6.01 -2.35
CA ASN A 168 2.27 -6.55 -3.65
C ASN A 168 0.82 -7.05 -3.66
N TYR A 169 0.02 -6.50 -4.57
CA TYR A 169 -1.35 -6.91 -4.82
C TYR A 169 -1.36 -7.99 -5.89
N VAL A 170 -1.94 -9.15 -5.58
CA VAL A 170 -2.04 -10.27 -6.52
C VAL A 170 -3.43 -10.31 -7.13
N GLY A 171 -3.53 -10.23 -8.45
CA GLY A 171 -4.80 -10.20 -9.17
C GLY A 171 -5.55 -11.54 -9.16
N LYS A 172 -6.88 -11.46 -9.13
CA LYS A 172 -7.80 -12.57 -9.36
C LYS A 172 -7.65 -13.08 -10.81
N ARG A 173 -7.59 -14.40 -10.97
CA ARG A 173 -7.49 -15.08 -12.28
C ARG A 173 -8.81 -15.66 -12.76
N ALA A 174 -8.86 -16.06 -14.02
CA ALA A 174 -10.05 -16.63 -14.65
C ALA A 174 -10.55 -17.87 -13.90
N ALA A 175 -11.80 -17.80 -13.46
CA ALA A 175 -12.50 -18.88 -12.76
C ALA A 175 -13.98 -18.77 -13.07
N ASN A 176 -14.74 -19.87 -12.99
CA ASN A 176 -16.18 -19.82 -13.14
C ASN A 176 -16.80 -19.25 -11.85
N VAL A 177 -17.05 -17.94 -11.82
CA VAL A 177 -17.56 -17.21 -10.66
C VAL A 177 -18.58 -16.19 -11.12
N GLN A 178 -19.67 -16.06 -10.38
CA GLN A 178 -20.63 -14.97 -10.55
C GLN A 178 -21.09 -14.56 -9.17
N THR A 179 -20.74 -13.37 -8.73
CA THR A 179 -21.06 -12.91 -7.39
C THR A 179 -21.43 -11.44 -7.41
N ALA A 180 -22.51 -11.09 -6.71
CA ALA A 180 -22.90 -9.72 -6.42
C ALA A 180 -22.70 -9.44 -4.94
N THR A 181 -22.14 -8.28 -4.61
CA THR A 181 -22.00 -7.81 -3.23
C THR A 181 -22.63 -6.43 -3.08
N LEU A 182 -23.43 -6.27 -2.03
CA LEU A 182 -24.00 -4.99 -1.60
C LEU A 182 -23.52 -4.69 -0.18
N GLY A 183 -23.30 -3.42 0.13
CA GLY A 183 -22.87 -3.01 1.46
C GLY A 183 -23.33 -1.60 1.84
N THR A 184 -23.39 -1.37 3.15
CA THR A 184 -23.67 -0.07 3.76
C THR A 184 -22.93 0.06 5.09
N ASP A 185 -22.92 1.27 5.66
CA ASP A 185 -22.34 1.52 6.97
C ASP A 185 -23.24 2.43 7.84
N SER A 186 -22.82 2.65 9.08
CA SER A 186 -23.53 3.49 10.05
C SER A 186 -23.58 4.97 9.68
N HIS A 187 -22.83 5.43 8.67
CA HIS A 187 -22.92 6.78 8.11
C HIS A 187 -23.81 6.85 6.86
N GLY A 188 -24.30 5.70 6.37
CA GLY A 188 -25.15 5.64 5.17
C GLY A 188 -24.38 5.56 3.87
N SER A 189 -23.09 5.17 3.89
CA SER A 189 -22.35 4.86 2.66
C SER A 189 -23.03 3.74 1.88
N ARG A 190 -22.85 3.71 0.57
CA ARG A 190 -23.44 2.71 -0.31
C ARG A 190 -22.34 2.03 -1.11
N TYR A 191 -22.31 0.72 -1.09
CA TYR A 191 -21.34 -0.08 -1.83
C TYR A 191 -22.04 -1.15 -2.66
N GLY A 192 -21.59 -1.32 -3.90
CA GLY A 192 -22.02 -2.39 -4.78
C GLY A 192 -20.84 -2.91 -5.59
N ALA A 193 -20.73 -4.22 -5.77
CA ALA A 193 -19.70 -4.84 -6.59
C ALA A 193 -20.19 -6.11 -7.31
N LEU A 194 -19.61 -6.38 -8.46
CA LEU A 194 -19.80 -7.60 -9.24
C LEU A 194 -18.44 -8.27 -9.49
N ASP A 195 -18.42 -9.59 -9.42
CA ASP A 195 -17.28 -10.46 -9.77
C ASP A 195 -17.80 -11.55 -10.71
N LEU A 196 -17.46 -11.44 -12.00
CA LEU A 196 -17.94 -12.31 -13.06
C LEU A 196 -16.74 -12.93 -13.77
N GLY A 197 -16.66 -14.25 -13.83
CA GLY A 197 -15.58 -14.94 -14.52
C GLY A 197 -16.07 -16.22 -15.18
N ARG A 198 -15.43 -16.57 -16.28
CA ARG A 198 -15.73 -17.78 -17.06
C ARG A 198 -14.55 -18.18 -17.95
N TRP A 199 -14.37 -19.48 -18.13
CA TRP A 199 -13.60 -20.04 -19.23
C TRP A 199 -14.45 -20.05 -20.51
N LEU A 200 -14.09 -19.23 -21.50
CA LEU A 200 -14.80 -19.13 -22.78
C LEU A 200 -14.46 -20.30 -23.70
N THR A 201 -13.23 -20.78 -23.63
CA THR A 201 -12.76 -22.01 -24.24
C THR A 201 -11.95 -22.79 -23.18
N PRO A 202 -11.53 -24.05 -23.46
CA PRO A 202 -10.62 -24.77 -22.57
C PRO A 202 -9.26 -24.09 -22.35
N THR A 203 -8.89 -23.12 -23.20
CA THR A 203 -7.58 -22.46 -23.19
C THR A 203 -7.66 -20.96 -22.97
N PHE A 204 -8.86 -20.35 -22.95
CA PHE A 204 -9.03 -18.92 -22.78
C PHE A 204 -10.12 -18.62 -21.75
N GLY A 205 -9.74 -17.91 -20.68
CA GLY A 205 -10.63 -17.49 -19.61
C GLY A 205 -10.58 -15.99 -19.37
N LEU A 206 -11.71 -15.44 -18.94
CA LEU A 206 -11.86 -14.04 -18.57
C LEU A 206 -12.44 -13.90 -17.16
N ARG A 207 -12.08 -12.82 -16.48
CA ARG A 207 -12.69 -12.34 -15.25
C ARG A 207 -12.86 -10.83 -15.29
N PHE A 208 -14.00 -10.36 -14.83
CA PHE A 208 -14.39 -8.96 -14.78
C PHE A 208 -14.84 -8.62 -13.36
N ASN A 209 -14.27 -7.56 -12.80
CA ASN A 209 -14.65 -7.01 -11.51
C ASN A 209 -15.10 -5.56 -11.69
N THR A 210 -16.17 -5.16 -11.02
CA THR A 210 -16.55 -3.75 -10.96
C THR A 210 -17.11 -3.41 -9.60
N ALA A 211 -16.90 -2.16 -9.16
CA ALA A 211 -17.43 -1.66 -7.93
C ALA A 211 -17.84 -0.18 -8.01
N TYR A 212 -18.86 0.16 -7.25
CA TYR A 212 -19.27 1.52 -6.96
C TYR A 212 -19.31 1.72 -5.45
N GLU A 213 -18.79 2.87 -5.00
CA GLU A 213 -18.88 3.31 -3.62
C GLU A 213 -19.33 4.78 -3.57
N GLY A 214 -20.40 5.05 -2.84
CA GLY A 214 -20.79 6.39 -2.41
C GLY A 214 -20.49 6.53 -0.93
N THR A 215 -19.42 7.24 -0.58
CA THR A 215 -18.87 7.31 0.78
C THR A 215 -19.49 8.46 1.56
N HIS A 216 -20.12 8.15 2.68
CA HIS A 216 -20.49 9.13 3.71
C HIS A 216 -19.43 9.10 4.79
N ALA A 217 -18.53 10.08 4.77
CA ALA A 217 -17.38 10.09 5.66
C ALA A 217 -17.78 10.55 7.07
N TYR A 218 -17.01 10.11 8.06
CA TYR A 218 -17.20 10.54 9.45
C TYR A 218 -16.75 12.00 9.68
N VAL A 219 -15.95 12.57 8.77
CA VAL A 219 -15.60 13.99 8.78
C VAL A 219 -16.63 14.78 7.98
N GLN A 220 -17.15 15.85 8.57
CA GLN A 220 -18.13 16.74 7.94
C GLN A 220 -17.61 17.30 6.62
N HIS A 221 -18.51 17.49 5.65
CA HIS A 221 -18.20 17.99 4.31
C HIS A 221 -17.24 17.13 3.47
N SER A 222 -16.82 15.95 3.94
CA SER A 222 -15.85 15.09 3.24
C SER A 222 -16.47 13.86 2.57
N ASN A 223 -17.75 13.89 2.22
CA ASN A 223 -18.36 12.80 1.45
C ASN A 223 -17.66 12.62 0.09
N GLY A 224 -17.68 11.40 -0.42
CA GLY A 224 -16.94 11.04 -1.63
C GLY A 224 -17.63 9.98 -2.46
N ARG A 225 -17.00 9.63 -3.56
CA ARG A 225 -17.44 8.57 -4.46
C ARG A 225 -16.27 7.88 -5.13
N ARG A 226 -16.48 6.64 -5.57
CA ARG A 226 -15.49 5.82 -6.25
C ARG A 226 -16.17 4.89 -7.26
N ASN A 227 -15.61 4.79 -8.45
CA ASN A 227 -15.96 3.79 -9.45
C ASN A 227 -14.71 2.97 -9.76
N PHE A 228 -14.87 1.66 -9.92
CA PHE A 228 -13.79 0.73 -10.20
C PHE A 228 -14.22 -0.29 -11.26
N TYR A 229 -13.30 -0.61 -12.17
CA TYR A 229 -13.48 -1.60 -13.22
C TYR A 229 -12.16 -2.34 -13.43
N ALA A 230 -12.21 -3.65 -13.58
CA ALA A 230 -11.05 -4.46 -13.90
C ALA A 230 -11.41 -5.64 -14.79
N ILE A 231 -10.48 -6.05 -15.64
CA ILE A 231 -10.55 -7.25 -16.46
C ILE A 231 -9.24 -8.02 -16.33
N ALA A 232 -9.33 -9.33 -16.22
CA ALA A 232 -8.21 -10.26 -16.27
C ALA A 232 -8.49 -11.34 -17.33
N ALA A 233 -7.47 -11.72 -18.09
CA ALA A 233 -7.52 -12.75 -19.11
C ALA A 233 -6.38 -13.74 -18.95
N ASP A 234 -6.70 -15.05 -18.95
CA ASP A 234 -5.76 -16.15 -18.98
C ASP A 234 -5.82 -16.83 -20.35
N TRP A 235 -4.70 -16.87 -21.06
CA TRP A 235 -4.57 -17.61 -22.31
C TRP A 235 -3.49 -18.70 -22.20
N LEU A 236 -3.95 -19.94 -22.14
CA LEU A 236 -3.13 -21.15 -22.21
C LEU A 236 -2.81 -21.44 -23.68
N ILE A 237 -1.81 -20.74 -24.23
CA ILE A 237 -1.43 -20.83 -25.65
C ILE A 237 -1.01 -22.26 -26.01
N SER A 238 -0.27 -22.92 -25.12
CA SER A 238 0.14 -24.32 -25.22
C SER A 238 0.44 -24.89 -23.82
N PRO A 239 0.73 -26.20 -23.67
CA PRO A 239 1.18 -26.76 -22.39
C PRO A 239 2.44 -26.09 -21.82
N LYS A 240 3.23 -25.41 -22.66
CA LYS A 240 4.48 -24.74 -22.28
C LYS A 240 4.36 -23.21 -22.24
N ALA A 241 3.26 -22.62 -22.70
CA ALA A 241 3.17 -21.18 -22.91
C ALA A 241 1.85 -20.62 -22.38
N THR A 242 1.96 -19.65 -21.45
CA THR A 242 0.81 -18.97 -20.86
C THR A 242 0.98 -17.46 -20.97
N LEU A 243 -0.07 -16.77 -21.40
CA LEU A 243 -0.16 -15.31 -21.37
C LEU A 243 -1.25 -14.89 -20.40
N GLN A 244 -0.90 -13.98 -19.49
CA GLN A 244 -1.79 -13.39 -18.52
C GLN A 244 -1.86 -11.89 -18.76
N LEU A 245 -3.08 -11.36 -18.90
CA LEU A 245 -3.33 -9.93 -19.06
C LEU A 245 -4.23 -9.46 -17.92
N ASP A 246 -3.95 -8.27 -17.38
CA ASP A 246 -4.76 -7.62 -16.37
C ASP A 246 -4.83 -6.13 -16.68
N ALA A 247 -6.00 -5.54 -16.52
CA ALA A 247 -6.20 -4.10 -16.61
C ALA A 247 -7.22 -3.66 -15.57
N ASP A 248 -6.95 -2.55 -14.88
CA ASP A 248 -7.90 -1.91 -13.99
C ASP A 248 -7.91 -0.39 -14.15
N TYR A 249 -9.06 0.19 -13.83
CA TYR A 249 -9.30 1.62 -13.84
C TYR A 249 -10.16 2.02 -12.66
N GLN A 250 -9.76 3.10 -12.00
CA GLN A 250 -10.47 3.68 -10.87
C GLN A 250 -10.61 5.18 -11.03
N ALA A 251 -11.78 5.70 -10.65
CA ALA A 251 -12.03 7.13 -10.54
C ALA A 251 -12.66 7.43 -9.19
N SER A 252 -12.01 8.27 -8.40
CA SER A 252 -12.48 8.70 -7.08
C SER A 252 -12.60 10.23 -7.00
N ALA A 253 -13.49 10.71 -6.15
CA ALA A 253 -13.59 12.12 -5.81
C ALA A 253 -14.05 12.28 -4.36
N GLN A 254 -13.26 12.97 -3.52
CA GLN A 254 -13.58 13.25 -2.12
C GLN A 254 -12.85 14.51 -1.66
N ARG A 255 -13.47 15.34 -0.82
CA ARG A 255 -12.74 16.48 -0.22
C ARG A 255 -11.71 15.98 0.77
N SER A 256 -10.46 16.41 0.59
CA SER A 256 -9.37 16.09 1.49
C SER A 256 -9.50 16.85 2.82
N VAL A 257 -8.99 16.24 3.88
CA VAL A 257 -9.04 16.78 5.24
C VAL A 257 -7.63 16.99 5.76
N SER A 258 -7.31 18.23 6.12
CA SER A 258 -6.04 18.63 6.73
C SER A 258 -5.83 17.95 8.09
N GLY A 259 -4.59 17.60 8.40
CA GLY A 259 -4.22 17.10 9.73
C GLY A 259 -4.13 18.22 10.76
N TYR A 260 -4.24 17.88 12.05
CA TYR A 260 -3.90 18.82 13.11
C TYR A 260 -2.38 19.01 13.16
N GLN A 261 -1.92 20.09 13.78
CA GLN A 261 -0.51 20.29 14.12
C GLN A 261 -0.36 20.51 15.63
N LEU A 262 0.87 20.39 16.14
CA LEU A 262 1.18 20.76 17.52
C LEU A 262 0.94 22.24 17.74
N LEU A 263 0.36 22.60 18.88
CA LEU A 263 0.19 23.98 19.33
C LEU A 263 1.54 24.49 19.82
N GLY A 264 2.00 25.61 19.26
CA GLY A 264 3.32 26.16 19.60
C GLY A 264 4.48 25.21 19.30
N GLY A 265 4.26 24.18 18.46
CA GLY A 265 5.25 23.15 18.12
C GLY A 265 5.55 22.10 19.21
N SER A 266 4.90 22.15 20.38
CA SER A 266 5.23 21.27 21.51
C SER A 266 4.04 20.73 22.30
N VAL A 267 2.83 21.26 22.09
CA VAL A 267 1.64 20.86 22.86
C VAL A 267 0.64 20.17 21.94
N LEU A 268 0.08 19.05 22.37
CA LEU A 268 -1.01 18.40 21.64
C LEU A 268 -2.27 19.29 21.69
N PRO A 269 -3.07 19.35 20.60
CA PRO A 269 -4.41 19.93 20.68
C PRO A 269 -5.20 19.31 21.84
N LEU A 270 -5.82 20.15 22.66
CA LEU A 270 -6.48 19.73 23.91
C LEU A 270 -7.78 18.96 23.64
N HIS A 271 -8.60 19.45 22.71
CA HIS A 271 -9.92 18.90 22.39
C HIS A 271 -10.13 18.68 20.88
N PRO A 272 -9.23 17.93 20.21
CA PRO A 272 -9.30 17.71 18.78
C PRO A 272 -10.60 17.00 18.40
N SER A 273 -11.28 17.53 17.40
CA SER A 273 -12.43 16.87 16.80
C SER A 273 -11.99 15.93 15.69
N ARG A 274 -12.45 14.67 15.76
CA ARG A 274 -12.28 13.67 14.70
C ARG A 274 -13.30 13.79 13.57
N THR A 275 -14.30 14.65 13.71
CA THR A 275 -15.35 14.85 12.69
C THR A 275 -15.26 16.21 12.00
N LEU A 276 -14.36 17.07 12.46
CA LEU A 276 -14.18 18.42 11.93
C LEU A 276 -13.29 18.42 10.69
N MET A 277 -13.72 19.14 9.65
CA MET A 277 -12.86 19.53 8.53
C MET A 277 -12.20 20.87 8.86
N LEU A 278 -10.93 20.82 9.28
CA LEU A 278 -10.16 22.02 9.58
C LEU A 278 -10.08 22.94 8.35
N GLY A 279 -10.31 24.23 8.56
CA GLY A 279 -10.22 25.25 7.51
C GLY A 279 -11.27 25.13 6.41
N TYR A 280 -12.39 24.42 6.64
CA TYR A 280 -13.42 24.23 5.63
C TYR A 280 -13.84 25.55 4.96
N GLN A 281 -13.79 25.58 3.63
CA GLN A 281 -14.33 26.67 2.82
C GLN A 281 -15.31 26.13 1.79
N PRO A 282 -16.48 26.78 1.58
CA PRO A 282 -17.50 26.30 0.66
C PRO A 282 -17.02 26.10 -0.79
N TRP A 283 -16.02 26.87 -1.22
CA TRP A 283 -15.44 26.80 -2.56
C TRP A 283 -14.48 25.61 -2.75
N GLN A 284 -14.06 24.92 -1.68
CA GLN A 284 -13.16 23.77 -1.75
C GLN A 284 -13.76 22.69 -2.66
N GLN A 285 -13.04 22.34 -3.72
CA GLN A 285 -13.43 21.23 -4.59
C GLN A 285 -12.95 19.89 -4.01
N PRO A 286 -13.62 18.77 -4.35
CA PRO A 286 -13.07 17.46 -4.05
C PRO A 286 -11.71 17.26 -4.71
N VAL A 287 -10.82 16.50 -4.08
CA VAL A 287 -9.70 15.90 -4.78
C VAL A 287 -10.24 14.79 -5.67
N SER A 288 -9.94 14.83 -6.97
CA SER A 288 -10.19 13.72 -7.89
C SER A 288 -8.92 12.94 -8.18
N ILE A 289 -9.04 11.60 -8.18
CA ILE A 289 -7.94 10.70 -8.55
C ILE A 289 -8.45 9.72 -9.60
N HIS A 290 -7.78 9.71 -10.75
CA HIS A 290 -7.99 8.77 -11.84
C HIS A 290 -6.77 7.89 -11.98
N ALA A 291 -6.90 6.59 -11.72
CA ALA A 291 -5.80 5.64 -11.81
C ALA A 291 -6.12 4.53 -12.82
N ALA A 292 -5.13 4.18 -13.64
CA ALA A 292 -5.20 3.07 -14.58
C ALA A 292 -3.94 2.21 -14.41
N ASN A 293 -4.12 0.90 -14.30
CA ASN A 293 -3.01 -0.05 -14.22
C ASN A 293 -3.20 -1.16 -15.27
N PHE A 294 -2.11 -1.60 -15.89
CA PHE A 294 -2.09 -2.67 -16.86
C PHE A 294 -0.87 -3.57 -16.61
N THR A 295 -1.07 -4.88 -16.65
CA THR A 295 0.04 -5.85 -16.62
C THR A 295 -0.15 -6.93 -17.69
N ALA A 296 0.95 -7.30 -18.34
CA ALA A 296 1.03 -8.44 -19.23
C ALA A 296 2.18 -9.34 -18.78
N ARG A 297 1.91 -10.63 -18.56
CA ARG A 297 2.88 -11.63 -18.10
C ARG A 297 2.88 -12.82 -19.02
N PHE A 298 4.00 -13.09 -19.67
CA PHE A 298 4.21 -14.23 -20.54
C PHE A 298 5.17 -15.21 -19.89
N HIS A 299 4.71 -16.46 -19.73
CA HIS A 299 5.49 -17.55 -19.17
C HIS A 299 5.74 -18.60 -20.25
N TYR A 300 6.99 -19.07 -20.34
CA TYR A 300 7.39 -20.12 -21.26
C TYR A 300 8.26 -21.18 -20.58
N GLN A 301 7.82 -22.43 -20.58
CA GLN A 301 8.58 -23.58 -20.10
C GLN A 301 9.39 -24.16 -21.27
N PHE A 302 10.73 -24.13 -21.21
CA PHE A 302 11.56 -24.75 -22.23
C PHE A 302 11.52 -26.29 -22.09
N ASN A 303 11.78 -26.76 -20.88
CA ASN A 303 11.78 -28.15 -20.43
C ASN A 303 11.52 -28.18 -18.91
N ASP A 304 11.58 -29.35 -18.26
CA ASP A 304 11.24 -29.48 -16.84
C ASP A 304 12.15 -28.66 -15.90
N ASP A 305 13.38 -28.37 -16.32
CA ASP A 305 14.39 -27.67 -15.51
C ASP A 305 14.43 -26.15 -15.79
N TRP A 306 13.99 -25.69 -16.95
CA TRP A 306 14.18 -24.31 -17.41
C TRP A 306 12.90 -23.64 -17.87
N GLN A 307 12.68 -22.43 -17.35
CA GLN A 307 11.57 -21.55 -17.72
C GLN A 307 12.01 -20.11 -17.91
N ALA A 308 11.29 -19.37 -18.75
CA ALA A 308 11.42 -17.93 -18.91
C ALA A 308 10.10 -17.22 -18.59
N ARG A 309 10.23 -15.98 -18.13
CA ARG A 309 9.12 -15.06 -17.93
C ARG A 309 9.47 -13.69 -18.49
N VAL A 310 8.51 -13.05 -19.15
CA VAL A 310 8.56 -11.65 -19.56
C VAL A 310 7.32 -10.95 -19.06
N ASP A 311 7.53 -9.88 -18.30
CA ASP A 311 6.48 -9.09 -17.66
C ASP A 311 6.57 -7.64 -18.09
N ALA A 312 5.45 -7.04 -18.44
CA ALA A 312 5.33 -5.62 -18.76
C ALA A 312 4.21 -5.00 -17.94
N GLY A 313 4.46 -3.82 -17.40
CA GLY A 313 3.52 -3.07 -16.57
C GLY A 313 3.45 -1.61 -16.98
N HIS A 314 2.25 -1.03 -16.91
CA HIS A 314 2.01 0.41 -17.02
C HIS A 314 1.06 0.84 -15.92
N SER A 315 1.41 1.88 -15.18
CA SER A 315 0.57 2.50 -14.16
C SER A 315 0.54 4.00 -14.37
N ARG A 316 -0.64 4.60 -14.34
CA ARG A 316 -0.84 6.04 -14.48
C ARG A 316 -1.89 6.52 -13.50
N SER A 317 -1.52 7.51 -12.67
CA SER A 317 -2.43 8.25 -11.80
C SER A 317 -2.48 9.72 -12.22
N VAL A 318 -3.67 10.31 -12.21
CA VAL A 318 -3.89 11.75 -12.39
C VAL A 318 -4.70 12.27 -11.22
N ILE A 319 -4.16 13.29 -10.56
CA ILE A 319 -4.69 13.86 -9.33
C ILE A 319 -5.02 15.32 -9.61
N ASP A 320 -6.27 15.71 -9.32
CA ASP A 320 -6.63 17.11 -9.19
C ASP A 320 -6.71 17.46 -7.72
N ASP A 321 -5.60 17.97 -7.19
CA ASP A 321 -5.49 18.30 -5.77
C ASP A 321 -6.10 19.67 -5.48
N ASN A 322 -7.04 19.71 -4.53
CA ASN A 322 -7.83 20.88 -4.18
C ASN A 322 -8.08 20.86 -2.67
N VAL A 323 -7.51 21.81 -1.94
CA VAL A 323 -7.61 21.87 -0.49
C VAL A 323 -7.77 23.31 -0.01
N ALA A 324 -8.74 23.54 0.88
CA ALA A 324 -8.69 24.68 1.78
C ALA A 324 -7.80 24.28 2.95
N PHE A 325 -6.51 24.57 2.81
CA PHE A 325 -5.47 23.92 3.60
C PHE A 325 -5.26 24.66 4.91
N ALA A 326 -5.73 24.04 6.00
CA ALA A 326 -5.48 24.50 7.36
C ALA A 326 -4.06 24.13 7.76
N TYR A 327 -3.19 25.13 7.91
CA TYR A 327 -1.77 24.89 8.09
C TYR A 327 -1.07 26.10 8.70
N GLY A 328 -0.22 25.86 9.69
CA GLY A 328 0.66 26.89 10.23
C GLY A 328 -0.06 28.05 10.91
N CYS A 329 0.69 29.08 11.24
CA CYS A 329 0.23 30.31 11.90
C CYS A 329 1.07 31.53 11.50
N PHE A 330 1.68 31.53 10.31
CA PHE A 330 2.53 32.63 9.82
C PHE A 330 1.86 34.01 9.91
N TYR A 331 0.54 34.08 9.74
CA TYR A 331 -0.22 35.32 9.76
C TYR A 331 -1.10 35.49 11.01
N ALA A 332 -1.12 34.49 11.90
CA ALA A 332 -1.88 34.54 13.13
C ALA A 332 -1.26 35.55 14.13
N PRO A 333 -2.08 36.41 14.79
CA PRO A 333 -1.58 37.35 15.79
C PRO A 333 -0.79 36.69 16.92
N ALA A 334 -1.18 35.48 17.33
CA ALA A 334 -0.52 34.70 18.38
C ALA A 334 0.91 34.24 18.01
N CYS A 335 1.27 34.25 16.73
CA CYS A 335 2.61 33.88 16.23
C CYS A 335 3.44 35.07 15.75
N ALA A 336 2.90 36.30 15.82
CA ALA A 336 3.55 37.51 15.30
C ALA A 336 4.90 37.84 15.96
N SER A 337 5.17 37.33 17.17
CA SER A 337 6.46 37.49 17.85
C SER A 337 7.60 36.66 17.23
N GLY A 338 7.29 35.68 16.38
CA GLY A 338 8.24 34.72 15.84
C GLY A 338 8.70 33.65 16.84
N ALA A 339 8.18 33.65 18.08
CA ALA A 339 8.53 32.65 19.10
C ALA A 339 7.99 31.25 18.76
N THR A 340 6.86 31.18 18.05
CA THR A 340 6.32 29.95 17.49
C THR A 340 6.75 29.85 16.03
N PRO A 341 7.35 28.73 15.58
CA PRO A 341 7.62 28.54 14.16
C PRO A 341 6.30 28.53 13.37
N GLY A 342 6.21 29.34 12.32
CA GLY A 342 4.96 29.56 11.58
C GLY A 342 4.39 28.33 10.87
N TYR A 343 5.14 27.22 10.80
CA TYR A 343 4.70 25.94 10.23
C TYR A 343 4.00 25.01 11.25
N PHE A 344 3.69 25.51 12.45
CA PHE A 344 2.83 24.86 13.44
C PHE A 344 1.57 25.68 13.70
N PHE A 345 0.56 25.07 14.33
CA PHE A 345 -0.58 25.83 14.84
C PHE A 345 -0.15 26.74 15.99
N ALA A 346 -0.84 27.86 16.13
CA ALA A 346 -0.55 28.81 17.18
C ALA A 346 -0.80 28.20 18.58
N PRO A 347 -0.16 28.74 19.65
CA PRO A 347 -0.40 28.27 21.01
C PRO A 347 -1.86 28.33 21.47
N ASP A 348 -2.66 29.23 20.90
CA ASP A 348 -4.10 29.38 21.16
C ASP A 348 -4.98 28.49 20.26
N GLY A 349 -4.38 27.68 19.39
CA GLY A 349 -5.08 26.81 18.44
C GLY A 349 -5.42 27.45 17.11
N SER A 350 -5.19 28.75 16.91
CA SER A 350 -5.44 29.40 15.62
C SER A 350 -4.48 28.89 14.52
N TYR A 351 -4.97 28.92 13.28
CA TYR A 351 -4.22 28.47 12.12
C TYR A 351 -4.57 29.25 10.86
N ASP A 352 -3.61 29.32 9.94
CA ASP A 352 -3.82 29.94 8.63
C ASP A 352 -4.54 28.97 7.69
N ILE A 353 -5.28 29.52 6.73
CA ILE A 353 -5.96 28.80 5.66
C ILE A 353 -5.35 29.26 4.33
N TYR A 354 -4.96 28.28 3.52
CA TYR A 354 -4.42 28.49 2.18
C TYR A 354 -5.36 27.91 1.11
N ASP A 355 -5.54 28.62 0.00
CA ASP A 355 -6.13 28.05 -1.22
C ASP A 355 -5.04 27.25 -1.95
N TYR A 356 -5.10 25.93 -1.83
CA TYR A 356 -4.19 25.02 -2.52
C TYR A 356 -4.88 24.35 -3.71
N ARG A 357 -4.34 24.58 -4.92
CA ARG A 357 -4.82 23.98 -6.17
C ARG A 357 -3.67 23.49 -7.04
N SER A 358 -3.63 22.17 -7.27
CA SER A 358 -2.67 21.50 -8.15
C SER A 358 -3.38 20.49 -9.06
N PRO A 359 -4.01 20.95 -10.17
CA PRO A 359 -4.76 20.09 -11.07
C PRO A 359 -3.85 19.34 -12.06
N GLY A 360 -4.28 18.15 -12.46
CA GLY A 360 -3.61 17.34 -13.48
C GLY A 360 -2.22 16.86 -13.09
N ASP A 361 -1.92 16.76 -11.80
CA ASP A 361 -0.72 16.12 -11.29
C ASP A 361 -0.70 14.67 -11.80
N THR A 362 0.25 14.35 -12.68
CA THR A 362 0.31 13.05 -13.35
C THR A 362 1.54 12.28 -12.87
N ARG A 363 1.32 11.03 -12.44
CA ARG A 363 2.35 10.05 -12.06
C ARG A 363 2.28 8.85 -13.00
N GLN A 364 3.43 8.41 -13.51
CA GLN A 364 3.50 7.31 -14.46
C GLN A 364 4.66 6.36 -14.12
N ASN A 365 4.39 5.06 -14.10
CA ASN A 365 5.38 4.01 -14.01
C ASN A 365 5.26 3.08 -15.21
N ASP A 366 6.36 2.84 -15.92
CA ASP A 366 6.47 1.80 -16.95
C ASP A 366 7.55 0.81 -16.53
N GLU A 367 7.22 -0.48 -16.41
CA GLU A 367 8.18 -1.53 -16.05
C GLU A 367 8.18 -2.64 -17.11
N LEU A 368 9.37 -3.09 -17.51
CA LEU A 368 9.57 -4.29 -18.32
C LEU A 368 10.63 -5.15 -17.64
N ARG A 369 10.30 -6.40 -17.34
CA ARG A 369 11.16 -7.39 -16.70
C ARG A 369 11.23 -8.65 -17.55
N ALA A 370 12.43 -9.19 -17.72
CA ALA A 370 12.65 -10.49 -18.34
C ALA A 370 13.56 -11.31 -17.44
N GLN A 371 13.21 -12.57 -17.21
CA GLN A 371 14.00 -13.47 -16.38
C GLN A 371 13.93 -14.91 -16.88
N VAL A 372 15.01 -15.63 -16.62
CA VAL A 372 15.14 -17.07 -16.85
C VAL A 372 15.43 -17.71 -15.50
N GLN A 373 14.75 -18.83 -15.25
CA GLN A 373 14.94 -19.64 -14.06
C GLN A 373 15.29 -21.05 -14.50
N GLY A 374 16.24 -21.66 -13.78
CA GLY A 374 16.84 -22.91 -14.18
C GLY A 374 17.24 -23.76 -12.99
N HIS A 375 17.12 -25.07 -13.15
CA HIS A 375 17.60 -26.06 -12.22
C HIS A 375 18.87 -26.74 -12.77
N VAL A 376 19.92 -26.86 -11.94
CA VAL A 376 21.18 -27.50 -12.32
C VAL A 376 21.76 -28.27 -11.14
N ASP A 377 22.09 -29.55 -11.34
CA ASP A 377 22.85 -30.35 -10.37
C ASP A 377 24.36 -30.34 -10.68
N THR A 378 25.18 -30.02 -9.68
CA THR A 378 26.64 -30.12 -9.73
C THR A 378 27.14 -31.17 -8.73
N GLY A 379 27.03 -32.44 -9.12
CA GLY A 379 27.36 -33.56 -8.25
C GLY A 379 26.31 -33.72 -7.15
N ALA A 380 26.66 -33.45 -5.90
CA ALA A 380 25.75 -33.54 -4.74
C ALA A 380 25.07 -32.22 -4.38
N VAL A 381 25.41 -31.15 -5.09
CA VAL A 381 24.89 -29.80 -4.85
C VAL A 381 23.88 -29.46 -5.92
N THR A 382 22.71 -28.97 -5.51
CA THR A 382 21.65 -28.57 -6.42
C THR A 382 21.54 -27.04 -6.45
N HIS A 383 21.41 -26.47 -7.64
CA HIS A 383 21.30 -25.04 -7.88
C HIS A 383 19.95 -24.70 -8.50
N ASP A 384 19.25 -23.75 -7.89
CA ASP A 384 18.06 -23.12 -8.47
C ASP A 384 18.44 -21.67 -8.83
N LEU A 385 18.76 -21.47 -10.11
CA LEU A 385 19.29 -20.23 -10.67
C LEU A 385 18.16 -19.31 -11.14
N THR A 386 18.28 -18.02 -10.85
CA THR A 386 17.46 -16.95 -11.42
C THR A 386 18.37 -15.89 -12.00
N VAL A 387 18.20 -15.56 -13.28
CA VAL A 387 18.94 -14.48 -13.95
C VAL A 387 17.94 -13.62 -14.70
N GLY A 388 18.04 -12.30 -14.57
CA GLY A 388 17.12 -11.41 -15.24
C GLY A 388 17.64 -9.98 -15.41
N ALA A 389 16.82 -9.20 -16.09
CA ALA A 389 17.03 -7.80 -16.32
C ALA A 389 15.68 -7.07 -16.33
N ASP A 390 15.69 -5.82 -15.92
CA ASP A 390 14.50 -4.99 -15.96
C ASP A 390 14.82 -3.51 -16.18
N VAL A 391 13.82 -2.81 -16.68
CA VAL A 391 13.81 -1.36 -16.81
C VAL A 391 12.54 -0.82 -16.17
N LEU A 392 12.69 0.17 -15.31
CA LEU A 392 11.61 0.96 -14.74
C LEU A 392 11.80 2.42 -15.16
N ARG A 393 10.74 3.03 -15.68
CA ARG A 393 10.66 4.47 -15.92
C ARG A 393 9.61 5.07 -15.00
N ARG A 394 9.99 6.09 -14.25
CA ARG A 394 9.09 6.97 -13.50
C ARG A 394 9.01 8.34 -14.17
N GLY A 395 7.80 8.79 -14.46
CA GLY A 395 7.48 10.13 -14.94
C GLY A 395 6.60 10.88 -13.94
N ILE A 396 6.90 12.16 -13.73
CA ILE A 396 6.08 13.08 -12.94
C ILE A 396 5.89 14.34 -13.77
N ASP A 397 4.64 14.66 -14.09
CA ASP A 397 4.25 15.92 -14.72
C ASP A 397 3.36 16.70 -13.74
N GLN A 398 3.68 17.97 -13.50
CA GLN A 398 2.90 18.83 -12.59
C GLN A 398 2.83 20.25 -13.14
N ARG A 399 1.86 21.00 -12.64
CA ARG A 399 1.75 22.45 -12.87
C ARG A 399 2.38 23.20 -11.70
N PRO A 400 2.84 24.45 -11.92
CA PRO A 400 2.92 25.41 -10.82
C PRO A 400 1.56 25.47 -10.12
N TYR A 401 1.51 25.07 -8.86
CA TYR A 401 0.30 25.06 -8.04
C TYR A 401 -0.03 26.47 -7.55
N VAL A 402 -1.29 26.68 -7.16
CA VAL A 402 -1.68 27.82 -6.31
C VAL A 402 -1.49 27.39 -4.86
N TYR A 403 -0.84 28.22 -4.05
CA TYR A 403 -0.73 28.04 -2.61
C TYR A 403 -0.68 29.41 -1.93
N ASP A 404 -1.85 30.02 -1.82
CA ASP A 404 -1.97 31.41 -1.38
C ASP A 404 -2.74 31.49 -0.06
N TYR A 405 -2.23 32.27 0.89
CA TYR A 405 -2.92 32.60 2.12
C TYR A 405 -4.24 33.32 1.81
N VAL A 406 -5.34 32.87 2.40
CA VAL A 406 -6.66 33.50 2.23
C VAL A 406 -7.25 34.03 3.54
N GLY A 407 -6.79 33.54 4.69
CA GLY A 407 -7.28 33.98 5.99
C GLY A 407 -6.75 33.18 7.16
N THR A 408 -7.00 33.66 8.38
CA THR A 408 -6.65 32.98 9.63
C THR A 408 -7.93 32.63 10.37
N ALA A 409 -8.08 31.38 10.80
CA ALA A 409 -9.22 30.93 11.59
C ALA A 409 -8.80 30.68 13.06
N PRO A 410 -9.67 30.99 14.04
CA PRO A 410 -9.51 30.47 15.39
C PRO A 410 -9.56 28.94 15.41
N GLY A 411 -8.89 28.31 16.37
CA GLY A 411 -8.90 26.86 16.53
C GLY A 411 -10.30 26.28 16.79
N ASP A 412 -10.48 25.00 16.43
CA ASP A 412 -11.65 24.17 16.75
C ASP A 412 -13.05 24.68 16.32
N GLN A 413 -13.13 25.63 15.40
CA GLN A 413 -14.43 26.09 14.85
C GLN A 413 -14.97 25.14 13.78
N SER A 414 -16.24 24.73 13.92
CA SER A 414 -16.92 23.87 12.95
C SER A 414 -17.16 24.54 11.60
N GLU A 415 -17.40 25.85 11.62
CA GLU A 415 -17.57 26.68 10.45
C GLU A 415 -16.65 27.90 10.62
N PRO A 416 -15.42 27.86 10.09
CA PRO A 416 -14.53 29.01 10.13
C PRO A 416 -15.09 30.17 9.29
N PRO A 417 -14.64 31.41 9.51
CA PRO A 417 -15.04 32.54 8.67
C PRO A 417 -14.82 32.25 7.18
N TYR A 418 -15.72 32.77 6.35
CA TYR A 418 -15.56 32.69 4.90
C TYR A 418 -14.42 33.58 4.43
N PHE A 419 -13.49 33.00 3.67
CA PHE A 419 -12.41 33.71 3.01
C PHE A 419 -12.53 33.52 1.50
N ALA A 420 -12.38 34.59 0.72
CA ALA A 420 -12.43 34.50 -0.73
C ALA A 420 -11.23 33.66 -1.25
N PRO A 421 -11.43 32.77 -2.24
CA PRO A 421 -10.33 32.00 -2.81
C PRO A 421 -9.37 32.93 -3.57
N SER A 422 -8.14 32.46 -3.80
CA SER A 422 -7.14 33.24 -4.51
C SER A 422 -7.58 33.49 -5.96
N PRO A 423 -7.36 34.71 -6.52
CA PRO A 423 -7.59 34.97 -7.93
C PRO A 423 -6.57 34.28 -8.84
N ASN A 424 -5.44 33.83 -8.29
CA ASN A 424 -4.38 33.17 -9.06
C ASN A 424 -4.87 31.85 -9.66
N GLN A 425 -4.24 31.44 -10.75
CA GLN A 425 -4.56 30.19 -11.44
C GLN A 425 -3.30 29.33 -11.57
N PRO A 426 -3.45 27.99 -11.53
CA PRO A 426 -2.33 27.08 -11.78
C PRO A 426 -1.70 27.34 -13.15
N GLY A 427 -0.39 27.15 -13.23
CA GLY A 427 0.39 27.35 -14.45
C GLY A 427 0.21 26.23 -15.50
N PRO A 428 0.97 26.29 -16.61
CA PRO A 428 1.05 25.18 -17.57
C PRO A 428 1.70 23.95 -16.93
N SER A 429 1.34 22.75 -17.40
CA SER A 429 1.97 21.50 -16.94
C SER A 429 3.37 21.37 -17.50
N GLN A 430 4.30 20.90 -16.68
CA GLN A 430 5.70 20.66 -17.01
C GLN A 430 6.12 19.29 -16.49
N GLN A 431 7.04 18.64 -17.20
CA GLN A 431 7.73 17.49 -16.65
C GLN A 431 8.58 17.95 -15.47
N ARG A 432 8.36 17.33 -14.31
CA ARG A 432 9.07 17.60 -13.05
C ARG A 432 10.11 16.53 -12.75
N LEU A 433 9.84 15.27 -13.09
CA LEU A 433 10.77 14.16 -12.92
C LEU A 433 10.74 13.23 -14.13
N SER A 434 11.91 12.84 -14.61
CA SER A 434 12.09 11.65 -15.42
C SER A 434 13.19 10.80 -14.78
N SER A 435 12.83 9.63 -14.27
CA SER A 435 13.76 8.70 -13.64
C SER A 435 13.75 7.37 -14.37
N TRP A 436 14.93 6.94 -14.84
CA TRP A 436 15.14 5.65 -15.48
C TRP A 436 16.01 4.78 -14.58
N GLN A 437 15.55 3.57 -14.33
CA GLN A 437 16.29 2.54 -13.61
C GLN A 437 16.44 1.35 -14.54
N ARG A 438 17.67 0.93 -14.78
CA ARG A 438 18.00 -0.25 -15.59
C ARG A 438 18.83 -1.17 -14.75
N ALA A 439 18.48 -2.44 -14.70
CA ALA A 439 19.19 -3.38 -13.87
C ALA A 439 19.36 -4.73 -14.53
N VAL A 440 20.40 -5.41 -14.04
CA VAL A 440 20.62 -6.84 -14.24
C VAL A 440 20.75 -7.47 -12.86
N PHE A 441 20.21 -8.67 -12.70
CA PHE A 441 20.24 -9.38 -11.44
C PHE A 441 20.47 -10.86 -11.65
N ALA A 442 21.10 -11.48 -10.65
CA ALA A 442 21.29 -12.91 -10.59
C ALA A 442 21.16 -13.36 -9.13
N LEU A 443 20.58 -14.53 -8.93
CA LEU A 443 20.44 -15.19 -7.64
C LEU A 443 20.58 -16.69 -7.85
N ASP A 444 21.43 -17.31 -7.04
CA ASP A 444 21.56 -18.77 -6.96
C ASP A 444 21.08 -19.24 -5.59
N ARG A 445 20.14 -20.18 -5.57
CA ARG A 445 19.80 -20.95 -4.38
C ARG A 445 20.48 -22.31 -4.47
N VAL A 446 21.49 -22.47 -3.62
CA VAL A 446 22.35 -23.63 -3.53
C VAL A 446 21.90 -24.53 -2.39
N ARG A 447 21.39 -25.71 -2.70
CA ARG A 447 21.11 -26.77 -1.72
C ARG A 447 22.38 -27.58 -1.49
N LEU A 448 23.03 -27.33 -0.35
CA LEU A 448 24.31 -27.95 0.03
C LEU A 448 24.10 -29.35 0.63
N SER A 449 22.96 -29.57 1.28
CA SER A 449 22.53 -30.83 1.88
C SER A 449 21.01 -30.78 2.07
N PRO A 450 20.35 -31.87 2.52
CA PRO A 450 18.91 -31.84 2.84
C PRO A 450 18.54 -30.80 3.91
N HIS A 451 19.50 -30.33 4.71
CA HIS A 451 19.28 -29.43 5.84
C HIS A 451 19.83 -28.02 5.66
N TRP A 452 20.57 -27.75 4.58
CA TRP A 452 21.28 -26.49 4.42
C TRP A 452 21.09 -25.93 3.02
N GLN A 453 20.64 -24.68 2.97
CA GLN A 453 20.56 -23.91 1.73
C GLN A 453 21.31 -22.59 1.87
N LEU A 454 22.00 -22.19 0.81
CA LEU A 454 22.64 -20.89 0.68
C LEU A 454 21.99 -20.16 -0.49
N LEU A 455 21.52 -18.93 -0.26
CA LEU A 455 21.16 -18.02 -1.33
C LEU A 455 22.26 -16.99 -1.47
N ALA A 456 22.74 -16.79 -2.69
CA ALA A 456 23.75 -15.79 -2.99
C ALA A 456 23.46 -15.12 -4.33
N GLY A 457 23.43 -13.80 -4.33
CA GLY A 457 23.14 -13.03 -5.53
C GLY A 457 23.18 -11.53 -5.29
N GLY A 458 22.62 -10.82 -6.25
CA GLY A 458 22.43 -9.38 -6.14
C GLY A 458 22.02 -8.75 -7.46
N ARG A 459 21.83 -7.44 -7.38
CA ARG A 459 21.36 -6.59 -8.47
C ARG A 459 22.36 -5.50 -8.75
N PHE A 460 22.71 -5.31 -10.00
CA PHE A 460 23.41 -4.10 -10.44
C PHE A 460 22.38 -3.14 -11.03
N VAL A 461 22.26 -1.95 -10.43
CA VAL A 461 21.33 -0.91 -10.88
C VAL A 461 22.09 0.29 -11.46
N HIS A 462 21.66 0.73 -12.62
CA HIS A 462 22.00 2.01 -13.23
C HIS A 462 20.78 2.92 -13.16
N MET A 463 20.91 4.05 -12.47
CA MET A 463 19.87 5.07 -12.34
C MET A 463 20.30 6.34 -13.08
N ASP A 464 19.41 6.87 -13.94
CA ASP A 464 19.53 8.18 -14.59
C ASP A 464 18.25 8.97 -14.29
N GLU A 465 18.38 9.95 -13.40
CA GLU A 465 17.27 10.74 -12.90
C GLU A 465 17.48 12.22 -13.20
N ARG A 466 16.48 12.84 -13.85
CA ARG A 466 16.45 14.25 -14.18
C ARG A 466 15.27 14.91 -13.51
N ASP A 467 15.58 15.96 -12.76
CA ASP A 467 14.63 16.81 -12.07
C ASP A 467 14.63 18.21 -12.72
N TYR A 468 13.45 18.80 -12.81
CA TYR A 468 13.20 20.08 -13.46
C TYR A 468 12.41 20.98 -12.52
N ASP A 469 12.53 22.30 -12.68
CA ASP A 469 11.80 23.28 -11.89
C ASP A 469 10.36 23.51 -12.38
N ALA A 470 9.66 24.48 -11.78
CA ALA A 470 8.26 24.78 -12.12
C ALA A 470 8.09 25.39 -13.51
N SER A 471 9.16 25.90 -14.11
CA SER A 471 9.20 26.40 -15.48
C SER A 471 9.60 25.31 -16.50
N GLY A 472 10.03 24.13 -16.03
CA GLY A 472 10.55 23.05 -16.85
C GLY A 472 12.06 23.15 -17.12
N ALA A 473 12.78 24.04 -16.44
CA ALA A 473 14.23 24.15 -16.58
C ALA A 473 14.95 23.04 -15.78
N PRO A 474 16.03 22.43 -16.29
CA PRO A 474 16.77 21.41 -15.55
C PRO A 474 17.33 21.93 -14.22
N GLN A 475 17.07 21.22 -13.12
CA GLN A 475 17.63 21.53 -11.80
C GLN A 475 18.74 20.56 -11.38
N ARG A 476 18.50 19.26 -11.56
CA ARG A 476 19.44 18.21 -11.12
C ARG A 476 19.45 17.05 -12.09
N HIS A 477 20.64 16.52 -12.32
CA HIS A 477 20.85 15.25 -13.03
C HIS A 477 21.67 14.31 -12.14
N THR A 478 21.03 13.25 -11.68
CA THR A 478 21.67 12.20 -10.89
C THR A 478 21.95 10.99 -11.78
N ARG A 479 23.21 10.58 -11.85
CA ARG A 479 23.61 9.29 -12.44
C ARG A 479 24.31 8.45 -11.39
N LEU A 480 23.77 7.26 -11.14
CA LEU A 480 24.27 6.37 -10.10
C LEU A 480 24.36 4.94 -10.64
N ASN A 481 25.47 4.29 -10.32
CA ASN A 481 25.62 2.85 -10.50
C ASN A 481 25.85 2.24 -9.13
N HIS A 482 25.11 1.19 -8.79
CA HIS A 482 25.30 0.51 -7.51
C HIS A 482 25.07 -0.99 -7.62
N TRP A 483 25.89 -1.77 -6.92
CA TRP A 483 25.67 -3.19 -6.68
C TRP A 483 24.93 -3.38 -5.36
N LEU A 484 23.84 -4.14 -5.37
CA LEU A 484 22.98 -4.43 -4.23
C LEU A 484 23.04 -5.94 -3.95
N PRO A 485 23.93 -6.39 -3.04
CA PRO A 485 24.04 -7.81 -2.68
C PRO A 485 22.83 -8.28 -1.88
N GLN A 486 22.50 -9.55 -2.06
CA GLN A 486 21.48 -10.26 -1.30
C GLN A 486 21.94 -11.69 -1.06
N THR A 487 22.09 -12.04 0.22
CA THR A 487 22.63 -13.33 0.64
C THR A 487 21.85 -13.85 1.84
N ALA A 488 21.61 -15.16 1.88
CA ALA A 488 20.98 -15.80 3.04
C ALA A 488 21.50 -17.22 3.26
N LEU A 489 21.56 -17.64 4.51
CA LEU A 489 21.82 -19.01 4.92
C LEU A 489 20.56 -19.56 5.60
N LEU A 490 20.11 -20.74 5.19
CA LEU A 490 18.96 -21.43 5.78
C LEU A 490 19.40 -22.77 6.35
N TRP A 491 18.85 -23.08 7.52
CA TRP A 491 18.96 -24.37 8.17
C TRP A 491 17.57 -24.98 8.37
N GLN A 492 17.40 -26.20 7.88
CA GLN A 492 16.13 -26.90 7.79
C GLN A 492 16.28 -28.33 8.32
N PRO A 493 16.27 -28.54 9.64
CA PRO A 493 16.42 -29.87 10.21
C PRO A 493 15.31 -30.83 9.76
N ASP A 494 14.11 -30.30 9.49
CA ASP A 494 12.98 -31.00 8.90
C ASP A 494 12.13 -30.04 8.04
N ALA A 495 11.03 -30.54 7.48
CA ALA A 495 10.13 -29.76 6.63
C ALA A 495 9.27 -28.72 7.38
N LYS A 496 9.19 -28.79 8.71
CA LYS A 496 8.36 -27.89 9.53
C LYS A 496 9.15 -26.69 10.04
N LEU A 497 10.45 -26.85 10.28
CA LEU A 497 11.28 -25.81 10.88
C LEU A 497 12.29 -25.27 9.86
N THR A 498 12.34 -23.95 9.72
CA THR A 498 13.36 -23.24 8.93
C THR A 498 13.91 -22.09 9.75
N ALA A 499 15.20 -22.14 10.03
CA ALA A 499 15.94 -21.00 10.57
C ALA A 499 16.70 -20.33 9.44
N TYR A 500 16.80 -19.00 9.45
CA TYR A 500 17.58 -18.28 8.46
C TYR A 500 18.35 -17.10 9.05
N LEU A 501 19.39 -16.70 8.33
CA LEU A 501 20.11 -15.45 8.47
C LEU A 501 20.25 -14.83 7.08
N SER A 502 19.78 -13.61 6.89
CA SER A 502 19.86 -12.89 5.63
C SER A 502 20.49 -11.51 5.79
N TYR A 503 21.17 -11.09 4.74
CA TYR A 503 21.74 -9.76 4.57
C TYR A 503 21.33 -9.21 3.21
N THR A 504 20.80 -7.99 3.21
CA THR A 504 20.38 -7.29 1.99
C THR A 504 20.81 -5.83 2.02
N GLN A 505 21.12 -5.29 0.84
CA GLN A 505 21.21 -3.85 0.63
C GLN A 505 20.08 -3.37 -0.27
N GLY A 506 19.60 -2.17 -0.02
CA GLY A 506 18.62 -1.48 -0.86
C GLY A 506 19.08 -0.06 -1.17
N LEU A 507 18.49 0.54 -2.20
CA LEU A 507 18.74 1.93 -2.57
C LEU A 507 17.42 2.68 -2.52
N ALA A 508 17.28 3.70 -1.69
CA ALA A 508 16.07 4.53 -1.65
C ALA A 508 16.32 5.87 -2.36
N LEU A 509 15.26 6.46 -2.92
CA LEU A 509 15.32 7.83 -3.45
C LEU A 509 15.58 8.82 -2.32
N GLY A 510 16.28 9.91 -2.62
CA GLY A 510 16.50 10.99 -1.65
C GLY A 510 15.25 11.84 -1.48
N MET A 511 14.99 12.31 -0.26
CA MET A 511 13.84 13.16 0.02
C MET A 511 14.03 14.59 -0.51
N GLN A 512 12.92 15.24 -0.86
CA GLN A 512 12.89 16.67 -1.15
C GLN A 512 12.95 17.48 0.14
N ALA A 513 13.78 18.51 0.17
CA ALA A 513 13.90 19.42 1.30
C ALA A 513 12.58 20.18 1.52
N PRO A 514 12.09 20.28 2.76
CA PRO A 514 10.88 21.05 3.09
C PRO A 514 11.00 22.51 2.70
N TYR A 515 9.90 23.13 2.24
CA TYR A 515 9.91 24.50 1.71
C TYR A 515 10.39 25.54 2.74
N TRP A 516 10.18 25.27 4.03
CA TRP A 516 10.57 26.15 5.15
C TRP A 516 12.05 26.01 5.56
N THR A 517 12.82 25.12 4.93
CA THR A 517 14.28 25.00 5.16
C THR A 517 15.08 25.91 4.21
N ALA A 518 16.33 26.21 4.56
CA ALA A 518 17.22 27.07 3.75
C ALA A 518 17.47 26.54 2.33
N ASN A 519 17.31 25.24 2.10
CA ASN A 519 17.46 24.56 0.80
C ASN A 519 16.15 23.93 0.28
N GLY A 520 15.00 24.48 0.67
CA GLY A 520 13.67 23.97 0.31
C GLY A 520 13.47 23.70 -1.19
N GLY A 521 12.78 22.62 -1.51
CA GLY A 521 12.51 22.17 -2.88
C GLY A 521 13.65 21.37 -3.53
N SER A 522 14.85 21.36 -2.97
CA SER A 522 15.98 20.58 -3.48
C SER A 522 15.91 19.11 -3.04
N PHE A 523 16.14 18.16 -3.94
CA PHE A 523 16.24 16.74 -3.58
C PHE A 523 17.64 16.37 -3.08
N LEU A 524 17.71 15.66 -1.95
CA LEU A 524 18.96 15.09 -1.44
C LEU A 524 19.40 13.86 -2.25
N PRO A 525 20.66 13.39 -2.06
CA PRO A 525 21.14 12.17 -2.72
C PRO A 525 20.34 10.91 -2.29
N PRO A 526 20.34 9.85 -3.12
CA PRO A 526 19.82 8.53 -2.75
C PRO A 526 20.45 7.95 -1.47
N GLN A 527 19.68 7.15 -0.74
CA GLN A 527 20.08 6.53 0.52
C GLN A 527 20.35 5.04 0.35
N LEU A 528 21.58 4.59 0.63
CA LEU A 528 21.89 3.16 0.68
C LEU A 528 21.42 2.58 2.01
N SER A 529 20.45 1.68 1.97
CA SER A 529 19.98 0.94 3.14
C SER A 529 20.65 -0.43 3.27
N ARG A 530 20.73 -0.91 4.50
CA ARG A 530 21.32 -2.22 4.83
C ARG A 530 20.48 -2.91 5.88
N GLN A 531 20.20 -4.19 5.66
CA GLN A 531 19.46 -5.03 6.58
C GLN A 531 20.24 -6.29 6.94
N TRP A 532 20.23 -6.62 8.23
CA TRP A 532 20.46 -7.96 8.73
C TRP A 532 19.15 -8.48 9.31
N GLU A 533 18.79 -9.71 8.99
CA GLU A 533 17.61 -10.37 9.55
C GLU A 533 17.94 -11.83 9.88
N THR A 534 17.53 -12.28 11.06
CA THR A 534 17.53 -13.70 11.39
C THR A 534 16.16 -14.09 11.88
N GLY A 535 15.67 -15.25 11.47
CA GLY A 535 14.32 -15.67 11.82
C GLY A 535 14.14 -17.17 11.86
N LEU A 536 13.01 -17.55 12.44
CA LEU A 536 12.52 -18.91 12.58
C LEU A 536 11.11 -18.97 11.98
N LYS A 537 10.87 -19.98 11.16
CA LYS A 537 9.59 -20.31 10.55
C LYS A 537 9.20 -21.71 10.96
N TYR A 538 8.03 -21.86 11.57
CA TYR A 538 7.56 -23.13 12.10
C TYR A 538 6.14 -23.45 11.66
N ALA A 539 6.00 -24.45 10.79
CA ALA A 539 4.73 -25.05 10.42
C ALA A 539 4.24 -25.96 11.55
N ALA A 540 3.60 -25.37 12.56
CA ALA A 540 3.06 -26.09 13.71
C ALA A 540 2.02 -27.15 13.30
N SER A 541 1.29 -26.89 12.21
CA SER A 541 0.47 -27.86 11.48
C SER A 541 0.37 -27.45 10.01
N ASN A 542 -0.28 -28.26 9.18
CA ASN A 542 -0.59 -27.88 7.78
C ASN A 542 -1.48 -26.63 7.67
N ALA A 543 -2.14 -26.24 8.77
CA ALA A 543 -3.06 -25.11 8.82
C ALA A 543 -2.60 -24.01 9.78
N LEU A 544 -1.40 -24.06 10.38
CA LEU A 544 -0.90 -23.03 11.31
C LEU A 544 0.59 -22.78 11.12
N GLN A 545 0.92 -21.56 10.71
CA GLN A 545 2.29 -21.06 10.59
C GLN A 545 2.61 -20.12 11.76
N LEU A 546 3.78 -20.30 12.36
CA LEU A 546 4.36 -19.41 13.37
C LEU A 546 5.71 -18.89 12.89
N ASP A 547 5.89 -17.58 12.89
CA ASP A 547 7.13 -16.94 12.46
C ASP A 547 7.66 -15.99 13.53
N ALA A 548 8.99 -15.95 13.67
CA ALA A 548 9.71 -15.01 14.52
C ALA A 548 10.92 -14.45 13.77
N ALA A 549 11.15 -13.14 13.85
CA ALA A 549 12.29 -12.49 13.22
C ALA A 549 12.91 -11.44 14.13
N LEU A 550 14.24 -11.34 14.11
CA LEU A 550 15.04 -10.26 14.66
C LEU A 550 15.72 -9.55 13.48
N PHE A 551 15.51 -8.25 13.36
CA PHE A 551 16.10 -7.46 12.28
C PHE A 551 16.87 -6.26 12.82
N ARG A 552 17.87 -5.84 12.03
CA ARG A 552 18.55 -4.56 12.17
C ARG A 552 18.65 -3.92 10.79
N LEU A 553 17.94 -2.80 10.63
CA LEU A 553 17.82 -2.05 9.39
C LEU A 553 18.43 -0.66 9.60
N SER A 554 19.25 -0.19 8.66
CA SER A 554 19.91 1.12 8.74
C SER A 554 19.92 1.83 7.40
N GLN A 555 19.78 3.15 7.44
CA GLN A 555 19.98 4.04 6.29
C GLN A 555 20.57 5.38 6.75
N PRO A 556 21.22 6.17 5.87
CA PRO A 556 21.56 7.56 6.16
C PRO A 556 20.34 8.34 6.65
N TYR A 557 20.48 9.15 7.70
CA TYR A 557 19.36 9.93 8.22
C TYR A 557 19.26 11.27 7.50
N GLN A 558 18.10 11.55 6.91
CA GLN A 558 17.78 12.82 6.28
C GLN A 558 16.75 13.56 7.13
N TYR A 559 17.06 14.78 7.56
CA TYR A 559 16.25 15.54 8.51
C TYR A 559 16.54 17.05 8.43
N ALA A 560 15.63 17.86 8.98
CA ALA A 560 15.84 19.29 9.14
C ALA A 560 16.71 19.56 10.37
N GLN A 561 17.99 19.87 10.12
CA GLN A 561 18.96 20.18 11.17
C GLN A 561 18.80 21.63 11.62
N PRO A 562 18.62 21.90 12.93
CA PRO A 562 18.67 23.27 13.46
C PRO A 562 20.03 23.91 13.17
N ASP A 563 20.02 25.14 12.66
CA ASP A 563 21.22 25.91 12.37
C ASP A 563 20.99 27.43 12.46
N SER A 564 21.98 28.23 12.05
CA SER A 564 21.95 29.69 12.12
C SER A 564 21.46 30.36 10.83
N THR A 565 20.82 29.63 9.91
CA THR A 565 20.20 30.23 8.72
C THR A 565 18.99 31.08 9.11
N THR A 566 18.52 31.96 8.21
CA THR A 566 17.30 32.76 8.46
C THR A 566 16.07 31.89 8.71
N GLN A 567 16.02 30.72 8.08
CA GLN A 567 14.98 29.72 8.23
C GLN A 567 15.11 28.91 9.53
N GLY A 568 16.27 28.98 10.20
CA GLY A 568 16.60 28.21 11.40
C GLY A 568 16.93 26.73 11.15
N PHE A 569 16.80 26.26 9.91
CA PHE A 569 17.02 24.87 9.54
C PHE A 569 17.59 24.71 8.13
N SER A 570 18.53 23.78 7.98
CA SER A 570 18.92 23.18 6.69
C SER A 570 18.51 21.72 6.65
N PHE A 571 17.97 21.27 5.51
CA PHE A 571 17.67 19.86 5.30
C PHE A 571 18.94 19.12 4.86
N VAL A 572 19.41 18.18 5.68
CA VAL A 572 20.71 17.53 5.51
C VAL A 572 20.60 16.01 5.55
N GLN A 573 21.59 15.33 4.97
CA GLN A 573 21.83 13.90 5.20
C GLN A 573 23.04 13.73 6.13
N ARG A 574 22.82 13.38 7.39
CA ARG A 574 23.92 13.21 8.37
C ARG A 574 23.57 12.12 9.40
N GLY A 575 24.54 11.29 9.73
CA GLY A 575 24.32 10.16 10.65
C GLY A 575 23.52 9.03 10.02
N GLN A 576 22.87 8.24 10.86
CA GLN A 576 22.14 7.02 10.50
C GLN A 576 20.80 6.95 11.24
N GLN A 577 19.78 6.49 10.55
CA GLN A 577 18.52 6.06 11.14
C GLN A 577 18.56 4.54 11.24
N VAL A 578 18.54 4.00 12.47
CA VAL A 578 18.75 2.57 12.74
C VAL A 578 17.54 2.01 13.48
N HIS A 579 16.88 1.03 12.86
CA HIS A 579 15.70 0.36 13.39
C HIS A 579 16.08 -1.09 13.71
N THR A 580 16.11 -1.44 14.99
CA THR A 580 16.31 -2.82 15.45
C THR A 580 15.02 -3.32 16.05
N GLY A 581 14.56 -4.50 15.69
CA GLY A 581 13.27 -4.96 16.18
C GLY A 581 13.05 -6.46 16.12
N ILE A 582 12.03 -6.89 16.85
CA ILE A 582 11.54 -8.26 16.90
C ILE A 582 10.12 -8.26 16.32
N GLU A 583 9.85 -9.19 15.41
CA GLU A 583 8.54 -9.44 14.85
C GLU A 583 8.12 -10.88 15.16
N LEU A 584 6.88 -11.06 15.59
CA LEU A 584 6.26 -12.37 15.79
C LEU A 584 4.97 -12.42 15.00
N GLN A 585 4.69 -13.54 14.34
CA GLN A 585 3.48 -13.76 13.56
C GLN A 585 2.90 -15.14 13.80
N ALA A 586 1.58 -15.22 13.78
CA ALA A 586 0.84 -16.48 13.82
C ALA A 586 -0.33 -16.38 12.84
N ASN A 587 -0.35 -17.25 11.85
CA ASN A 587 -1.35 -17.24 10.78
C ASN A 587 -1.89 -18.66 10.60
N GLY A 588 -3.19 -18.85 10.86
CA GLY A 588 -3.86 -20.10 10.57
C GLY A 588 -4.89 -20.56 11.60
N ARG A 589 -5.31 -21.83 11.48
CA ARG A 589 -6.27 -22.49 12.37
C ARG A 589 -5.57 -23.02 13.62
N ILE A 590 -6.01 -22.54 14.79
CA ILE A 590 -5.58 -23.05 16.10
C ILE A 590 -6.40 -24.29 16.48
N SER A 591 -7.67 -24.35 16.06
CA SER A 591 -8.56 -25.49 16.25
C SER A 591 -9.51 -25.65 15.07
N GLU A 592 -10.42 -26.61 15.13
CA GLU A 592 -11.43 -26.78 14.08
C GLU A 592 -12.40 -25.60 13.93
N SER A 593 -12.54 -24.80 15.00
CA SER A 593 -13.49 -23.70 15.08
C SER A 593 -12.81 -22.34 15.16
N LEU A 594 -11.51 -22.27 15.44
CA LEU A 594 -10.80 -21.01 15.68
C LEU A 594 -9.68 -20.81 14.65
N HIS A 595 -9.82 -19.76 13.85
CA HIS A 595 -8.76 -19.21 13.01
C HIS A 595 -8.19 -17.94 13.65
N LEU A 596 -6.86 -17.77 13.61
CA LEU A 596 -6.14 -16.61 14.14
C LEU A 596 -5.21 -16.03 13.07
N VAL A 597 -5.20 -14.70 12.98
CA VAL A 597 -4.16 -13.90 12.32
C VAL A 597 -3.65 -12.93 13.36
N ALA A 598 -2.41 -13.11 13.81
CA ALA A 598 -1.83 -12.31 14.87
C ALA A 598 -0.42 -11.88 14.52
N SER A 599 -0.06 -10.66 14.92
CA SER A 599 1.27 -10.11 14.74
C SER A 599 1.64 -9.18 15.91
N ILE A 600 2.92 -9.20 16.27
CA ILE A 600 3.54 -8.33 17.26
C ILE A 600 4.78 -7.74 16.62
N SER A 601 4.99 -6.44 16.77
CA SER A 601 6.20 -5.74 16.34
C SER A 601 6.74 -4.90 17.49
N MET A 602 7.98 -5.16 17.88
CA MET A 602 8.72 -4.41 18.89
C MET A 602 9.91 -3.74 18.22
N ILE A 603 9.96 -2.41 18.19
CA ILE A 603 10.96 -1.66 17.41
C ILE A 603 11.65 -0.60 18.25
N HIS A 604 12.98 -0.62 18.19
CA HIS A 604 13.86 0.44 18.65
C HIS A 604 14.41 1.20 17.44
N ALA A 605 13.77 2.33 17.11
CA ALA A 605 14.11 3.17 15.96
C ALA A 605 14.82 4.43 16.43
N ARG A 606 16.11 4.58 16.11
CA ARG A 606 16.97 5.67 16.63
C ARG A 606 17.68 6.44 15.54
N ALA A 607 17.80 7.76 15.74
CA ALA A 607 18.77 8.57 15.04
C ALA A 607 20.14 8.47 15.75
N GLN A 608 21.20 8.18 15.01
CA GLN A 608 22.54 7.91 15.52
C GLN A 608 23.61 8.68 14.73
N ASN A 609 24.65 9.17 15.40
CA ASN A 609 25.77 9.90 14.81
C ASN A 609 25.32 11.09 13.96
N THR A 610 24.23 11.74 14.37
CA THR A 610 23.59 12.84 13.64
C THR A 610 24.41 14.12 13.71
N GLY A 611 25.25 14.27 14.73
CA GLY A 611 25.94 15.54 15.03
C GLY A 611 24.99 16.65 15.49
N THR A 612 23.73 16.33 15.79
CA THR A 612 22.69 17.25 16.27
C THR A 612 22.24 16.79 17.66
N PRO A 613 22.78 17.39 18.74
CA PRO A 613 22.56 16.89 20.11
C PRO A 613 21.10 16.75 20.52
N SER A 614 20.21 17.60 20.00
CA SER A 614 18.77 17.54 20.31
C SER A 614 18.07 16.31 19.74
N TYR A 615 18.59 15.68 18.67
CA TYR A 615 17.96 14.53 18.02
C TYR A 615 18.71 13.21 18.27
N GLU A 616 19.94 13.28 18.76
CA GLU A 616 20.80 12.12 18.97
C GLU A 616 20.18 11.12 19.97
N GLY A 617 20.07 9.85 19.57
CA GLY A 617 19.56 8.77 20.42
C GLY A 617 18.05 8.79 20.69
N HIS A 618 17.30 9.76 20.16
CA HIS A 618 15.85 9.84 20.31
C HIS A 618 15.12 8.82 19.43
N GLN A 619 13.89 8.47 19.82
CA GLN A 619 13.06 7.57 19.02
C GLN A 619 12.61 8.34 17.78
N VAL A 620 12.71 7.72 16.60
CA VAL A 620 12.20 8.33 15.38
C VAL A 620 10.70 8.61 15.50
N VAL A 621 10.30 9.81 15.06
CA VAL A 621 8.90 10.25 15.01
C VAL A 621 8.04 9.25 14.25
N ASN A 622 6.81 9.07 14.70
CA ASN A 622 5.83 8.18 14.09
C ASN A 622 6.18 6.67 14.11
N VAL A 623 7.14 6.24 14.95
CA VAL A 623 7.50 4.83 15.14
C VAL A 623 7.26 4.40 16.59
N PRO A 624 6.05 3.90 16.94
CA PRO A 624 5.78 3.33 18.25
C PRO A 624 6.69 2.15 18.56
N LYS A 625 7.11 2.02 19.82
CA LYS A 625 8.03 0.94 20.25
C LYS A 625 7.40 -0.45 20.25
N LEU A 626 6.08 -0.54 20.37
CA LEU A 626 5.32 -1.79 20.37
C LEU A 626 4.00 -1.60 19.65
N ARG A 627 3.70 -2.51 18.73
CA ARG A 627 2.39 -2.68 18.11
C ARG A 627 1.95 -4.13 18.18
N THR A 628 0.65 -4.32 18.30
CA THR A 628 0.01 -5.64 18.17
C THR A 628 -1.21 -5.53 17.25
N SER A 629 -1.44 -6.59 16.47
CA SER A 629 -2.67 -6.79 15.74
C SER A 629 -3.10 -8.24 15.87
N VAL A 630 -4.32 -8.46 16.32
CA VAL A 630 -4.91 -9.78 16.48
C VAL A 630 -6.28 -9.77 15.83
N TYR A 631 -6.54 -10.77 15.01
CA TYR A 631 -7.83 -11.02 14.40
C TYR A 631 -8.19 -12.50 14.54
N ALA A 632 -9.38 -12.79 15.03
CA ALA A 632 -9.87 -14.12 15.27
C ALA A 632 -11.22 -14.33 14.56
N ASP A 633 -11.37 -15.48 13.91
CA ASP A 633 -12.63 -15.99 13.37
C ASP A 633 -12.99 -17.27 14.12
N TYR A 634 -14.09 -17.24 14.86
CA TYR A 634 -14.59 -18.34 15.65
C TYR A 634 -15.93 -18.84 15.11
N ARG A 635 -15.90 -19.99 14.43
CA ARG A 635 -17.11 -20.69 13.95
C ARG A 635 -17.83 -21.37 15.12
N LEU A 636 -19.12 -21.07 15.29
CA LEU A 636 -19.92 -21.65 16.38
C LEU A 636 -20.16 -23.15 16.14
N PRO A 637 -19.66 -24.07 17.00
CA PRO A 637 -19.82 -25.51 16.77
C PRO A 637 -21.28 -25.97 16.71
N PHE A 638 -22.14 -25.33 17.52
CA PHE A 638 -23.58 -25.61 17.60
C PHE A 638 -24.41 -24.89 16.51
N ALA A 639 -23.80 -23.99 15.75
CA ALA A 639 -24.46 -23.24 14.67
C ALA A 639 -23.44 -22.94 13.55
N PRO A 640 -23.01 -23.93 12.76
CA PRO A 640 -21.84 -23.81 11.87
C PRO A 640 -21.94 -22.74 10.78
N SER A 641 -23.16 -22.30 10.44
CA SER A 641 -23.42 -21.16 9.55
C SER A 641 -23.01 -19.82 10.14
N TRP A 642 -22.76 -19.73 11.45
CA TRP A 642 -22.40 -18.51 12.15
C TRP A 642 -20.93 -18.50 12.55
N GLY A 643 -20.26 -17.37 12.28
CA GLY A 643 -18.90 -17.08 12.74
C GLY A 643 -18.88 -15.78 13.54
N LEU A 644 -18.18 -15.79 14.68
CA LEU A 644 -17.87 -14.61 15.47
C LEU A 644 -16.50 -14.08 15.05
N LEU A 645 -16.45 -12.81 14.67
CA LEU A 645 -15.22 -12.15 14.25
C LEU A 645 -14.78 -11.21 15.39
N GLY A 646 -13.51 -11.25 15.77
CA GLY A 646 -12.96 -10.43 16.83
C GLY A 646 -11.64 -9.80 16.42
N GLY A 647 -11.44 -8.53 16.73
CA GLY A 647 -10.19 -7.82 16.48
C GLY A 647 -9.68 -7.12 17.73
N TRP A 648 -8.37 -7.15 17.95
CA TRP A 648 -7.70 -6.36 18.98
C TRP A 648 -6.43 -5.74 18.42
N ARG A 649 -6.23 -4.46 18.71
CA ARG A 649 -5.06 -3.70 18.28
C ARG A 649 -4.52 -2.89 19.45
N TYR A 650 -3.21 -2.83 19.56
CA TYR A 650 -2.50 -1.96 20.49
C TYR A 650 -1.38 -1.22 19.77
N ALA A 651 -1.19 0.04 20.12
CA ALA A 651 0.03 0.77 19.83
C ALA A 651 0.50 1.49 21.09
N ALA A 652 1.79 1.38 21.38
CA ALA A 652 2.43 2.15 22.43
C ALA A 652 2.42 3.66 22.12
N GLN A 653 2.82 4.45 23.11
CA GLN A 653 3.04 5.88 22.95
C GLN A 653 3.96 6.15 21.75
N ASN A 654 3.64 7.19 20.97
CA ASN A 654 4.32 7.52 19.72
C ASN A 654 4.92 8.93 19.79
N ALA A 655 6.17 9.10 19.36
CA ALA A 655 6.86 10.38 19.37
C ALA A 655 6.31 11.29 18.27
N ALA A 656 5.98 12.53 18.64
CA ALA A 656 5.47 13.56 17.73
C ALA A 656 6.51 14.64 17.38
N THR A 657 7.63 14.70 18.12
CA THR A 657 8.75 15.61 17.84
C THR A 657 10.08 14.86 17.75
N PRO A 658 11.03 15.29 16.89
CA PRO A 658 12.33 14.61 16.74
C PRO A 658 13.22 14.62 17.99
N ASP A 659 13.02 15.59 18.88
CA ASP A 659 13.68 15.68 20.20
C ASP A 659 13.05 14.76 21.26
N GLY A 660 11.98 14.03 20.92
CA GLY A 660 11.28 13.15 21.84
C GLY A 660 10.63 13.85 23.05
N HIS A 661 10.40 15.16 23.03
CA HIS A 661 9.69 15.83 24.12
C HIS A 661 8.18 15.61 24.05
N THR A 662 7.60 15.60 22.85
CA THR A 662 6.14 15.47 22.67
C THR A 662 5.76 14.10 22.17
N HIS A 663 4.71 13.53 22.76
CA HIS A 663 4.23 12.20 22.39
C HIS A 663 2.70 12.10 22.45
N VAL A 664 2.12 11.34 21.52
CA VAL A 664 0.70 10.93 21.59
C VAL A 664 0.54 9.66 22.43
N PRO A 665 -0.51 9.55 23.25
CA PRO A 665 -0.68 8.43 24.18
C PRO A 665 -0.90 7.09 23.46
N ALA A 666 -0.56 6.01 24.16
CA ALA A 666 -0.88 4.64 23.74
C ALA A 666 -2.40 4.43 23.63
N TYR A 667 -2.81 3.46 22.82
CA TYR A 667 -4.21 3.11 22.66
C TYR A 667 -4.45 1.61 22.49
N HIS A 668 -5.65 1.19 22.88
CA HIS A 668 -6.23 -0.10 22.54
C HIS A 668 -7.49 0.11 21.71
N LEU A 669 -7.66 -0.69 20.67
CA LEU A 669 -8.87 -0.74 19.86
C LEU A 669 -9.37 -2.17 19.82
N PHE A 670 -10.69 -2.31 19.88
CA PHE A 670 -11.38 -3.58 19.79
C PHE A 670 -12.40 -3.49 18.67
N ASP A 671 -12.41 -4.52 17.84
CA ASP A 671 -13.31 -4.69 16.71
C ASP A 671 -14.13 -5.95 16.94
N ALA A 672 -15.39 -5.98 16.49
CA ALA A 672 -16.27 -7.13 16.64
C ALA A 672 -17.07 -7.34 15.35
N GLY A 673 -17.46 -8.57 15.06
CA GLY A 673 -18.27 -8.87 13.90
C GLY A 673 -18.97 -10.22 13.96
N LEU A 674 -19.89 -10.39 13.03
CA LEU A 674 -20.73 -11.57 12.88
C LEU A 674 -20.81 -11.90 11.39
N ARG A 675 -20.51 -13.15 11.05
CA ARG A 675 -20.65 -13.71 9.71
C ARG A 675 -21.74 -14.76 9.72
N TYR A 676 -22.66 -14.70 8.77
CA TYR A 676 -23.65 -15.75 8.51
C TYR A 676 -23.50 -16.25 7.08
N GLN A 677 -23.34 -17.56 6.92
CA GLN A 677 -23.15 -18.24 5.63
C GLN A 677 -24.22 -19.32 5.47
N THR A 678 -24.95 -19.26 4.36
CA THR A 678 -26.02 -20.21 4.03
C THR A 678 -26.12 -20.39 2.51
N VAL A 679 -27.01 -21.27 2.08
CA VAL A 679 -27.42 -21.43 0.69
C VAL A 679 -28.87 -20.98 0.57
N TRP A 680 -29.14 -20.04 -0.33
CA TRP A 680 -30.49 -19.55 -0.62
C TRP A 680 -30.80 -19.75 -2.10
N ASN A 681 -31.93 -20.41 -2.40
CA ASN A 681 -32.33 -20.80 -3.76
C ASN A 681 -31.25 -21.57 -4.55
N GLY A 682 -30.41 -22.35 -3.85
CA GLY A 682 -29.33 -23.11 -4.49
C GLY A 682 -28.02 -22.34 -4.66
N HIS A 683 -27.96 -21.06 -4.28
CA HIS A 683 -26.77 -20.23 -4.41
C HIS A 683 -26.20 -19.84 -3.04
N ALA A 684 -24.88 -19.71 -2.95
CA ALA A 684 -24.20 -19.30 -1.72
C ALA A 684 -24.56 -17.86 -1.35
N LEU A 685 -24.87 -17.63 -0.08
CA LEU A 685 -25.19 -16.33 0.51
C LEU A 685 -24.32 -16.10 1.75
N SER A 686 -23.69 -14.93 1.83
CA SER A 686 -22.94 -14.49 3.01
C SER A 686 -23.39 -13.11 3.47
N LEU A 687 -23.77 -13.01 4.75
CA LEU A 687 -24.00 -11.73 5.44
C LEU A 687 -22.87 -11.47 6.42
N ARG A 688 -22.40 -10.23 6.47
CA ARG A 688 -21.36 -9.80 7.42
C ARG A 688 -21.76 -8.50 8.09
N LEU A 689 -21.77 -8.48 9.41
CA LEU A 689 -21.84 -7.28 10.23
C LEU A 689 -20.48 -7.10 10.91
N SER A 690 -19.82 -5.96 10.75
CA SER A 690 -18.59 -5.62 11.45
C SER A 690 -18.72 -4.28 12.15
N ILE A 691 -18.05 -4.11 13.28
CA ILE A 691 -17.99 -2.89 14.07
C ILE A 691 -16.53 -2.64 14.43
N ASP A 692 -15.92 -1.66 13.78
CA ASP A 692 -14.59 -1.17 14.12
C ASP A 692 -14.66 -0.22 15.32
N ASN A 693 -13.66 -0.28 16.22
CA ASN A 693 -13.56 0.60 17.39
C ASN A 693 -14.85 0.59 18.24
N VAL A 694 -15.24 -0.60 18.73
CA VAL A 694 -16.50 -0.85 19.46
C VAL A 694 -16.73 0.13 20.62
N PHE A 695 -15.66 0.51 21.32
CA PHE A 695 -15.71 1.44 22.46
C PHE A 695 -15.64 2.93 22.06
N ASN A 696 -15.63 3.23 20.75
CA ASN A 696 -15.56 4.58 20.20
C ASN A 696 -14.38 5.42 20.77
N ARG A 697 -13.26 4.77 21.07
CA ARG A 697 -12.08 5.37 21.67
C ARG A 697 -11.49 6.43 20.73
N PHE A 698 -11.16 7.60 21.28
CA PHE A 698 -10.31 8.58 20.59
C PHE A 698 -8.85 8.14 20.68
N TYR A 699 -8.11 8.30 19.59
CA TYR A 699 -6.68 8.06 19.50
C TYR A 699 -6.09 8.87 18.35
N TRP A 700 -4.79 9.15 18.41
CA TRP A 700 -4.02 9.65 17.28
C TRP A 700 -3.47 8.44 16.53
N ARG A 701 -3.79 8.29 15.25
CA ARG A 701 -3.38 7.10 14.47
C ARG A 701 -1.95 7.21 13.95
N ASP A 702 -1.51 8.43 13.64
CA ASP A 702 -0.14 8.73 13.25
C ASP A 702 0.26 10.14 13.70
N THR A 703 1.57 10.31 13.79
CA THR A 703 2.26 11.59 14.04
C THR A 703 3.26 11.85 12.91
N GLY A 704 2.90 11.40 11.70
CA GLY A 704 3.81 11.35 10.56
C GLY A 704 4.15 12.73 10.02
N SER A 705 5.12 12.75 9.10
CA SER A 705 5.47 13.96 8.36
C SER A 705 5.43 13.71 6.86
N SER A 706 4.97 14.70 6.10
CA SER A 706 5.02 14.70 4.63
C SER A 706 5.52 16.07 4.16
N GLY A 707 6.49 16.09 3.23
CA GLY A 707 7.10 17.35 2.77
C GLY A 707 7.79 18.17 3.87
N GLY A 708 8.09 17.57 5.02
CA GLY A 708 8.60 18.22 6.23
C GLY A 708 7.54 18.69 7.22
N ASP A 709 6.28 18.72 6.82
CA ASP A 709 5.20 19.13 7.70
C ASP A 709 4.82 18.02 8.65
N SER A 710 4.75 18.32 9.94
CA SER A 710 4.37 17.37 10.97
C SER A 710 2.86 17.43 11.21
N TYR A 711 2.19 16.30 11.01
CA TYR A 711 0.74 16.19 11.18
C TYR A 711 0.38 15.27 12.33
N LEU A 712 -0.80 15.53 12.90
CA LEU A 712 -1.49 14.67 13.84
C LEU A 712 -2.84 14.32 13.23
N PHE A 713 -3.05 13.06 12.88
CA PHE A 713 -4.35 12.60 12.39
C PHE A 713 -5.11 11.84 13.47
N PRO A 714 -6.33 12.29 13.82
CA PRO A 714 -7.22 11.51 14.65
C PRO A 714 -7.59 10.19 13.96
N GLY A 715 -7.72 9.14 14.76
CA GLY A 715 -8.26 7.87 14.30
C GLY A 715 -9.78 7.93 14.08
N ALA A 716 -10.26 7.09 13.16
CA ALA A 716 -11.69 6.99 12.86
C ALA A 716 -12.53 6.63 14.11
N PRO A 717 -13.75 7.18 14.24
CA PRO A 717 -14.70 6.79 15.29
C PRO A 717 -15.18 5.35 15.09
N ARG A 718 -16.08 4.90 15.97
CA ARG A 718 -16.80 3.64 15.79
C ARG A 718 -17.51 3.62 14.43
N LEU A 719 -17.31 2.55 13.66
CA LEU A 719 -17.92 2.36 12.34
C LEU A 719 -18.55 0.97 12.26
N ALA A 720 -19.86 0.90 12.04
CA ALA A 720 -20.53 -0.37 11.78
C ALA A 720 -20.75 -0.54 10.27
N ARG A 721 -20.44 -1.71 9.72
CA ARG A 721 -20.64 -2.05 8.31
C ARG A 721 -21.46 -3.32 8.17
N LEU A 722 -22.40 -3.30 7.23
CA LEU A 722 -23.18 -4.46 6.83
C LEU A 722 -22.92 -4.77 5.36
N SER A 723 -22.62 -6.01 5.04
CA SER A 723 -22.50 -6.47 3.65
C SER A 723 -23.24 -7.78 3.41
N LEU A 724 -23.68 -7.95 2.16
CA LEU A 724 -24.35 -9.11 1.61
C LEU A 724 -23.61 -9.52 0.34
N SER A 725 -23.12 -10.75 0.26
CA SER A 725 -22.56 -11.34 -0.95
C SER A 725 -23.40 -12.54 -1.36
N TYR A 726 -23.80 -12.59 -2.63
CA TYR A 726 -24.65 -13.64 -3.19
C TYR A 726 -24.04 -14.17 -4.49
N ALA A 727 -23.92 -15.49 -4.60
CA ALA A 727 -23.56 -16.14 -5.85
C ALA A 727 -24.75 -16.09 -6.82
N LEU A 728 -24.52 -15.73 -8.07
CA LEU A 728 -25.59 -15.59 -9.08
C LEU A 728 -25.87 -16.89 -9.83
#